data_AF-A0A3B5LKH2-F1
#
_entry.id   AF-A0A3B5LKH2-F1
#
_cell.length_a   1.000
_cell.length_b   1.000
_cell.length_c   1.000
_cell.angle_alpha   90.00
_cell.angle_beta   90.00
_cell.angle_gamma   90.00
#
_symmetry.space_group_name_H-M   'P 1'
#
loop_
_entity.id
_entity.type
_entity.pdbx_description
1 polymer ?
#
loop_
_entity_poly.entity_id
_entity_poly.type
_entity_poly.pdbx_seq_one_letter_code
_entity_poly.pdbx_strand_id
1 'polypeptide(L)'
;RRNDQIRKLEAKLSDYAEQLRIMQKTKEKLEIALEKHQDSSIKKLQEQNECHQSSRAKMAEGMALALEKKDQEWMEKMADVENEKAALSVRLEEMMEQSLALFQKRDDLDELEGFQQQELAKVKHMVRTCEGCQHLFFKHSLRLNREVRIEKIFSLKTPLVHCGTSTCLYLCREELLLLREEADKKICELETRCQELQAVIQRVSEDFQTVSSERCDFCTEHCADPFIIFLFLSVPQHGAAVTEEEKARLLVELQRKASSLERRLQGNLSQDEHLQEFLQEKSDLELNLEETRAELLAVRTNHSDTVSSLEAQVSKMSGSISELQTLLRHKEDSSKAYRERTDAQVSCFSHSYLLVMQGEWSAEKAFLEQQLCLLEQQSVERASRLEENNSSLQTDKQSLLDRGSRVNVCCLFPQAELSSRLMVSTEIAKSLEETRRQKQELQTQVSDSNLFLVYMFAISVTLTYHVCCHVSSVCVGVCVRAAELQNRQDSLAELQEETERLHAQLQQAELDKTSQLTSLQGALQSQTQQLDSCQARISYLEVEVETLTEQLQSPEVCEEDQNSCVTVDDLDHIHRVNRELEQQLSDKNRTIKQLQQRLAELKRTLQKELKLKPEPEAEGKEKCLENRAEKQERVHLDPLLSAAPSPPTSNTTVTNTADLNDSREINFEYLKHVVLKFMSSREAEAYQLIRAVSVLLNFTQEEEDMLKQTLEYKMSWFGSKPSPKGIIRPSISGSSTHWS
;
A
#
# COMPACT_ATOMS: atom_id res chain seq x y z
N ARG A 1 99.25 21.20 -89.29
CA ARG A 1 98.32 20.07 -89.49
C ARG A 1 97.99 19.36 -88.17
N ARG A 2 98.90 18.58 -87.55
CA ARG A 2 98.62 17.88 -86.27
C ARG A 2 98.14 18.83 -85.16
N ASN A 3 98.84 19.94 -84.92
CA ASN A 3 98.48 20.96 -83.93
C ASN A 3 97.13 21.66 -84.21
N ASP A 4 96.54 21.49 -85.40
CA ASP A 4 95.25 22.06 -85.78
C ASP A 4 94.12 21.04 -85.59
N GLN A 5 94.45 19.74 -85.62
CA GLN A 5 93.56 18.66 -85.21
C GLN A 5 93.49 18.58 -83.68
N ILE A 6 94.61 18.73 -82.99
CA ILE A 6 94.68 18.81 -81.52
C ILE A 6 93.79 19.96 -81.01
N ARG A 7 93.99 21.19 -81.50
CA ARG A 7 93.14 22.35 -81.13
C ARG A 7 91.65 22.18 -81.44
N LYS A 8 91.29 21.40 -82.48
CA LYS A 8 89.89 21.06 -82.78
C LYS A 8 89.31 19.98 -81.86
N LEU A 9 90.14 19.12 -81.28
CA LEU A 9 89.73 18.15 -80.26
C LEU A 9 89.65 18.82 -78.87
N GLU A 10 90.59 19.71 -78.54
CA GLU A 10 90.56 20.55 -77.34
C GLU A 10 89.31 21.43 -77.28
N ALA A 11 88.96 22.09 -78.40
CA ALA A 11 87.71 22.85 -78.50
C ALA A 11 86.47 21.97 -78.25
N LYS A 12 86.37 20.81 -78.90
CA LYS A 12 85.25 19.87 -78.69
C LYS A 12 85.19 19.33 -77.27
N LEU A 13 86.33 19.06 -76.63
CA LEU A 13 86.38 18.65 -75.22
C LEU A 13 85.89 19.77 -74.30
N SER A 14 86.21 21.04 -74.61
CA SER A 14 85.66 22.21 -73.91
C SER A 14 84.14 22.34 -74.12
N ASP A 15 83.65 22.15 -75.35
CA ASP A 15 82.22 22.18 -75.67
C ASP A 15 81.45 21.09 -74.90
N TYR A 16 81.97 19.85 -74.87
CA TYR A 16 81.38 18.75 -74.09
C TYR A 16 81.47 19.00 -72.58
N ALA A 17 82.56 19.60 -72.08
CA ALA A 17 82.68 19.96 -70.66
C ALA A 17 81.72 21.09 -70.25
N GLU A 18 81.39 22.02 -71.15
CA GLU A 18 80.34 23.02 -70.93
C GLU A 18 78.95 22.38 -70.98
N GLN A 19 78.67 21.51 -71.97
CA GLN A 19 77.41 20.77 -72.05
C GLN A 19 77.16 19.90 -70.81
N LEU A 20 78.18 19.22 -70.27
CA LEU A 20 78.10 18.48 -69.01
C LEU A 20 77.82 19.41 -67.83
N ARG A 21 78.48 20.57 -67.73
CA ARG A 21 78.21 21.56 -66.66
C ARG A 21 76.82 22.19 -66.77
N ILE A 22 76.28 22.37 -67.97
CA ILE A 22 74.89 22.80 -68.19
C ILE A 22 73.92 21.70 -67.77
N MET A 23 74.15 20.46 -68.22
CA MET A 23 73.31 19.30 -67.89
C MET A 23 73.26 19.04 -66.37
N GLN A 24 74.40 19.10 -65.70
CA GLN A 24 74.51 18.99 -64.25
C GLN A 24 73.70 20.09 -63.54
N LYS A 25 73.84 21.36 -63.95
CA LYS A 25 73.03 22.47 -63.43
C LYS A 25 71.52 22.34 -63.71
N THR A 26 71.11 21.69 -64.80
CA THR A 26 69.69 21.40 -65.05
C THR A 26 69.19 20.23 -64.21
N LYS A 27 70.04 19.22 -63.96
CA LYS A 27 69.73 18.10 -63.07
C LYS A 27 69.51 18.60 -61.63
N GLU A 28 70.44 19.37 -61.09
CA GLU A 28 70.36 19.98 -59.75
C GLU A 28 69.09 20.82 -59.57
N LYS A 29 68.70 21.60 -60.60
CA LYS A 29 67.46 22.38 -60.58
C LYS A 29 66.19 21.51 -60.58
N LEU A 30 66.20 20.38 -61.28
CA LEU A 30 65.09 19.44 -61.31
C LEU A 30 64.99 18.64 -60.00
N GLU A 31 66.12 18.27 -59.39
CA GLU A 31 66.19 17.64 -58.07
C GLU A 31 65.61 18.57 -56.99
N ILE A 32 66.05 19.84 -56.93
CA ILE A 32 65.52 20.86 -56.00
C ILE A 32 64.02 21.16 -56.26
N ALA A 33 63.56 21.07 -57.51
CA ALA A 33 62.15 21.26 -57.84
C ALA A 33 61.28 20.06 -57.43
N LEU A 34 61.81 18.84 -57.57
CA LEU A 34 61.15 17.60 -57.14
C LEU A 34 61.06 17.52 -55.61
N GLU A 35 62.15 17.80 -54.91
CA GLU A 35 62.24 17.89 -53.45
C GLU A 35 61.18 18.86 -52.90
N LYS A 36 61.13 20.11 -53.40
CA LYS A 36 60.12 21.10 -53.01
C LYS A 36 58.68 20.68 -53.33
N HIS A 37 58.46 19.90 -54.40
CA HIS A 37 57.15 19.36 -54.71
C HIS A 37 56.76 18.23 -53.72
N GLN A 38 57.71 17.36 -53.36
CA GLN A 38 57.53 16.33 -52.35
C GLN A 38 57.25 16.95 -50.97
N ASP A 39 58.04 17.92 -50.53
CA ASP A 39 57.81 18.70 -49.29
C ASP A 39 56.42 19.34 -49.28
N SER A 40 56.02 20.01 -50.36
CA SER A 40 54.69 20.63 -50.47
C SER A 40 53.56 19.60 -50.43
N SER A 41 53.78 18.41 -50.98
CA SER A 41 52.80 17.32 -50.94
C SER A 41 52.71 16.69 -49.54
N ILE A 42 53.84 16.46 -48.87
CA ILE A 42 53.91 15.94 -47.50
C ILE A 42 53.25 16.93 -46.54
N LYS A 43 53.57 18.22 -46.64
CA LYS A 43 52.99 19.28 -45.79
C LYS A 43 51.47 19.39 -45.95
N LYS A 44 50.94 19.27 -47.18
CA LYS A 44 49.48 19.24 -47.41
C LYS A 44 48.80 18.02 -46.78
N LEU A 45 49.44 16.86 -46.83
CA LEU A 45 48.92 15.65 -46.17
C LEU A 45 48.97 15.76 -44.64
N GLN A 46 50.00 16.41 -44.09
CA GLN A 46 50.08 16.75 -42.66
C GLN A 46 48.97 17.72 -42.25
N GLU A 47 48.83 18.84 -42.96
CA GLU A 47 47.77 19.85 -42.73
C GLU A 47 46.35 19.25 -42.80
N GLN A 48 46.10 18.34 -43.76
CA GLN A 48 44.84 17.60 -43.84
C GLN A 48 44.64 16.65 -42.66
N ASN A 49 45.66 15.90 -42.28
CA ASN A 49 45.60 14.97 -41.14
C ASN A 49 45.36 15.71 -39.82
N GLU A 50 46.07 16.81 -39.57
CA GLU A 50 45.87 17.71 -38.43
C GLU A 50 44.44 18.30 -38.40
N CYS A 51 43.92 18.73 -39.56
CA CYS A 51 42.55 19.22 -39.68
C CYS A 51 41.51 18.14 -39.34
N HIS A 52 41.68 16.92 -39.86
CA HIS A 52 40.81 15.78 -39.55
C HIS A 52 40.90 15.36 -38.08
N GLN A 53 42.09 15.36 -37.48
CA GLN A 53 42.28 15.08 -36.05
C GLN A 53 41.62 16.16 -35.18
N SER A 54 41.79 17.44 -35.50
CA SER A 54 41.13 18.55 -34.80
C SER A 54 39.60 18.49 -34.92
N SER A 55 39.08 18.15 -36.10
CA SER A 55 37.63 17.96 -36.31
C SER A 55 37.08 16.78 -35.50
N ARG A 56 37.79 15.64 -35.47
CA ARG A 56 37.44 14.47 -34.65
C ARG A 56 37.51 14.77 -33.15
N ALA A 57 38.53 15.52 -32.70
CA ALA A 57 38.67 15.94 -31.30
C ALA A 57 37.49 16.83 -30.87
N LYS A 58 37.15 17.85 -31.66
CA LYS A 58 35.98 18.73 -31.40
C LYS A 58 34.65 17.99 -31.39
N MET A 59 34.51 16.95 -32.21
CA MET A 59 33.32 16.09 -32.19
C MET A 59 33.27 15.24 -30.90
N ALA A 60 34.39 14.70 -30.44
CA ALA A 60 34.46 13.96 -29.18
C ALA A 60 34.20 14.87 -27.96
N GLU A 61 34.79 16.07 -27.94
CA GLU A 61 34.56 17.12 -26.94
C GLU A 61 33.08 17.55 -26.92
N GLY A 62 32.47 17.79 -28.08
CA GLY A 62 31.05 18.12 -28.19
C GLY A 62 30.11 17.00 -27.71
N MET A 63 30.49 15.73 -27.90
CA MET A 63 29.76 14.59 -27.33
C MET A 63 29.95 14.47 -25.81
N ALA A 64 31.16 14.70 -25.30
CA ALA A 64 31.42 14.71 -23.85
C ALA A 64 30.63 15.80 -23.13
N LEU A 65 30.64 17.03 -23.64
CA LEU A 65 29.85 18.15 -23.11
C LEU A 65 28.32 17.93 -23.22
N ALA A 66 27.86 17.12 -24.19
CA ALA A 66 26.46 16.74 -24.30
C ALA A 66 26.05 15.67 -23.28
N LEU A 67 26.96 14.75 -22.93
CA LEU A 67 26.76 13.77 -21.86
C LEU A 67 26.82 14.44 -20.49
N GLU A 68 27.83 15.26 -20.20
CA GLU A 68 27.98 16.00 -18.95
C GLU A 68 26.74 16.87 -18.62
N LYS A 69 26.16 17.52 -19.64
CA LYS A 69 24.87 18.23 -19.48
C LYS A 69 23.69 17.32 -19.19
N LYS A 70 23.64 16.12 -19.77
CA LYS A 70 22.58 15.14 -19.48
C LYS A 70 22.73 14.55 -18.08
N ASP A 71 23.95 14.29 -17.65
CA ASP A 71 24.24 13.84 -16.29
C ASP A 71 23.85 14.93 -15.28
N GLN A 72 24.15 16.21 -15.55
CA GLN A 72 23.69 17.34 -14.74
C GLN A 72 22.16 17.47 -14.70
N GLU A 73 21.47 17.35 -15.85
CA GLU A 73 19.99 17.31 -15.91
C GLU A 73 19.36 16.12 -15.18
N TRP A 74 20.09 15.02 -14.97
CA TRP A 74 19.64 13.88 -14.17
C TRP A 74 19.92 14.10 -12.68
N MET A 75 21.08 14.66 -12.32
CA MET A 75 21.41 15.02 -10.94
C MET A 75 20.42 16.04 -10.35
N GLU A 76 20.01 17.03 -11.15
CA GLU A 76 19.00 18.04 -10.76
C GLU A 76 17.65 17.38 -10.46
N LYS A 77 17.15 16.53 -11.37
CA LYS A 77 15.89 15.77 -11.17
C LYS A 77 15.95 14.79 -10.01
N MET A 78 17.11 14.18 -9.75
CA MET A 78 17.29 13.32 -8.58
C MET A 78 17.21 14.13 -7.28
N ALA A 79 17.80 15.33 -7.24
CA ALA A 79 17.67 16.23 -6.10
C ALA A 79 16.22 16.72 -5.90
N ASP A 80 15.49 17.03 -6.97
CA ASP A 80 14.06 17.38 -6.90
C ASP A 80 13.23 16.23 -6.31
N VAL A 81 13.42 15.00 -6.78
CA VAL A 81 12.73 13.80 -6.25
C VAL A 81 13.14 13.49 -4.80
N GLU A 82 14.38 13.74 -4.41
CA GLU A 82 14.83 13.63 -3.02
C GLU A 82 14.19 14.70 -2.12
N ASN A 83 14.02 15.93 -2.61
CA ASN A 83 13.29 17.00 -1.91
C ASN A 83 11.79 16.69 -1.77
N GLU A 84 11.13 16.21 -2.84
CA GLU A 84 9.73 15.76 -2.78
C GLU A 84 9.55 14.60 -1.79
N LYS A 85 10.44 13.60 -1.83
CA LYS A 85 10.46 12.49 -0.88
C LYS A 85 10.63 12.97 0.55
N ALA A 86 11.53 13.92 0.81
CA ALA A 86 11.72 14.50 2.14
C ALA A 86 10.46 15.24 2.63
N ALA A 87 9.84 16.06 1.78
CA ALA A 87 8.60 16.76 2.11
C ALA A 87 7.43 15.80 2.38
N LEU A 88 7.32 14.71 1.62
CA LEU A 88 6.32 13.66 1.84
C LEU A 88 6.59 12.87 3.14
N SER A 89 7.85 12.62 3.50
CA SER A 89 8.22 12.00 4.78
C SER A 89 7.84 12.89 5.97
N VAL A 90 8.17 14.18 5.93
CA VAL A 90 7.76 15.14 6.98
C VAL A 90 6.24 15.18 7.12
N ARG A 91 5.50 15.24 6.00
CA ARG A 91 4.03 15.22 6.03
C ARG A 91 3.45 13.91 6.58
N LEU A 92 4.15 12.78 6.43
CA LEU A 92 3.78 11.50 7.02
C LEU A 92 4.02 11.51 8.55
N GLU A 93 5.14 12.07 8.99
CA GLU A 93 5.47 12.26 10.41
C GLU A 93 4.47 13.21 11.09
N GLU A 94 4.14 14.35 10.47
CA GLU A 94 3.09 15.26 10.93
C GLU A 94 1.72 14.56 11.06
N MET A 95 1.33 13.73 10.09
CA MET A 95 0.09 12.95 10.16
C MET A 95 0.13 11.93 11.30
N MET A 96 1.27 11.28 11.51
CA MET A 96 1.48 10.32 12.58
C MET A 96 1.38 11.01 13.96
N GLU A 97 2.07 12.14 14.16
CA GLU A 97 1.96 12.94 15.38
C GLU A 97 0.54 13.44 15.64
N GLN A 98 -0.16 13.93 14.61
CA GLN A 98 -1.57 14.31 14.71
C GLN A 98 -2.45 13.12 15.14
N SER A 99 -2.22 11.92 14.60
CA SER A 99 -2.94 10.72 15.01
C SER A 99 -2.67 10.34 16.46
N LEU A 100 -1.41 10.41 16.91
CA LEU A 100 -1.02 10.14 18.30
C LEU A 100 -1.61 11.15 19.28
N ALA A 101 -1.63 12.44 18.91
CA ALA A 101 -2.26 13.50 19.70
C ALA A 101 -3.80 13.35 19.77
N LEU A 102 -4.43 12.80 18.74
CA LEU A 102 -5.86 12.44 18.76
C LEU A 102 -6.14 11.21 19.63
N PHE A 103 -5.25 10.22 19.66
CA PHE A 103 -5.33 9.09 20.60
C PHE A 103 -5.16 9.56 22.05
N GLN A 104 -4.14 10.37 22.37
CA GLN A 104 -3.96 10.92 23.71
C GLN A 104 -5.20 11.69 24.20
N LYS A 105 -5.76 12.57 23.34
CA LYS A 105 -7.02 13.27 23.66
C LYS A 105 -8.24 12.36 23.79
N ARG A 106 -8.23 11.17 23.18
CA ARG A 106 -9.29 10.16 23.33
C ARG A 106 -9.16 9.47 24.69
N ASP A 107 -7.95 9.13 25.09
CA ASP A 107 -7.65 8.52 26.39
C ASP A 107 -7.94 9.51 27.53
N ASP A 108 -7.52 10.78 27.41
CA ASP A 108 -7.85 11.89 28.33
C ASP A 108 -9.38 12.03 28.53
N LEU A 109 -10.15 11.91 27.44
CA LEU A 109 -11.62 12.01 27.47
C LEU A 109 -12.28 10.79 28.12
N ASP A 110 -11.83 9.58 27.78
CA ASP A 110 -12.36 8.35 28.38
C ASP A 110 -11.99 8.27 29.89
N GLU A 111 -10.85 8.83 30.34
CA GLU A 111 -10.55 9.05 31.77
C GLU A 111 -11.53 10.06 32.42
N LEU A 112 -11.77 11.22 31.78
CA LEU A 112 -12.69 12.24 32.28
C LEU A 112 -14.14 11.74 32.36
N GLU A 113 -14.60 10.94 31.39
CA GLU A 113 -15.88 10.23 31.47
C GLU A 113 -15.90 9.24 32.65
N GLY A 114 -14.80 8.51 32.89
CA GLY A 114 -14.63 7.64 34.06
C GLY A 114 -14.78 8.39 35.40
N PHE A 115 -14.16 9.57 35.52
CA PHE A 115 -14.31 10.43 36.70
C PHE A 115 -15.75 10.95 36.85
N GLN A 116 -16.40 11.41 35.76
CA GLN A 116 -17.80 11.84 35.80
C GLN A 116 -18.75 10.71 36.21
N GLN A 117 -18.57 9.50 35.68
CA GLN A 117 -19.35 8.32 36.07
C GLN A 117 -19.13 7.96 37.55
N GLN A 118 -17.90 8.11 38.06
CA GLN A 118 -17.61 7.90 39.49
C GLN A 118 -18.33 8.92 40.38
N GLU A 119 -18.32 10.22 40.03
CA GLU A 119 -19.06 11.24 40.78
C GLU A 119 -20.57 11.06 40.67
N LEU A 120 -21.10 10.74 39.49
CA LEU A 120 -22.51 10.43 39.30
C LEU A 120 -22.94 9.22 40.14
N ALA A 121 -22.09 8.20 40.27
CA ALA A 121 -22.32 7.06 41.16
C ALA A 121 -22.28 7.44 42.65
N LYS A 122 -21.34 8.29 43.09
CA LYS A 122 -21.29 8.85 44.46
C LYS A 122 -22.57 9.63 44.78
N VAL A 123 -23.00 10.53 43.89
CA VAL A 123 -24.24 11.31 44.03
C VAL A 123 -25.46 10.38 44.06
N LYS A 124 -25.56 9.41 43.14
CA LYS A 124 -26.65 8.42 43.09
C LYS A 124 -26.73 7.58 44.36
N HIS A 125 -25.59 7.20 44.95
CA HIS A 125 -25.53 6.53 46.24
C HIS A 125 -25.97 7.45 47.40
N MET A 126 -25.52 8.70 47.41
CA MET A 126 -25.88 9.69 48.42
C MET A 126 -27.39 10.02 48.39
N VAL A 127 -27.97 10.20 47.20
CA VAL A 127 -29.42 10.38 47.00
C VAL A 127 -30.18 9.15 47.49
N ARG A 128 -29.82 7.93 47.04
CA ARG A 128 -30.49 6.68 47.45
C ARG A 128 -30.37 6.41 48.96
N THR A 129 -29.29 6.86 49.58
CA THR A 129 -29.11 6.84 51.05
C THR A 129 -30.00 7.87 51.73
N CYS A 130 -30.11 9.09 51.17
CA CYS A 130 -31.02 10.14 51.66
C CYS A 130 -32.49 9.71 51.55
N GLU A 131 -32.91 9.13 50.42
CA GLU A 131 -34.23 8.53 50.21
C GLU A 131 -34.49 7.38 51.21
N GLY A 132 -33.51 6.50 51.44
CA GLY A 132 -33.60 5.45 52.46
C GLY A 132 -33.81 6.01 53.86
N CYS A 133 -33.06 7.05 54.23
CA CYS A 133 -33.24 7.79 55.48
C CYS A 133 -34.61 8.47 55.57
N GLN A 134 -35.08 9.13 54.51
CA GLN A 134 -36.40 9.76 54.46
C GLN A 134 -37.54 8.73 54.56
N HIS A 135 -37.42 7.58 53.90
CA HIS A 135 -38.42 6.51 53.95
C HIS A 135 -38.45 5.81 55.32
N LEU A 136 -37.29 5.68 55.99
CA LEU A 136 -37.23 5.32 57.41
C LEU A 136 -37.90 6.39 58.29
N PHE A 137 -37.62 7.68 58.07
CA PHE A 137 -38.22 8.79 58.80
C PHE A 137 -39.74 8.83 58.63
N PHE A 138 -40.25 8.54 57.43
CA PHE A 138 -41.68 8.49 57.12
C PHE A 138 -42.36 7.27 57.78
N LYS A 139 -41.74 6.07 57.74
CA LYS A 139 -42.21 4.91 58.52
C LYS A 139 -42.19 5.16 60.03
N HIS A 140 -41.17 5.84 60.54
CA HIS A 140 -41.04 6.15 61.97
C HIS A 140 -42.06 7.21 62.41
N SER A 141 -42.30 8.23 61.57
CA SER A 141 -43.32 9.26 61.78
C SER A 141 -44.75 8.69 61.74
N LEU A 142 -45.02 7.75 60.83
CA LEU A 142 -46.32 7.06 60.77
C LEU A 142 -46.56 6.08 61.93
N ARG A 143 -45.50 5.53 62.55
CA ARG A 143 -45.60 4.80 63.83
C ARG A 143 -45.87 5.75 64.99
N LEU A 144 -45.03 6.77 65.18
CA LEU A 144 -45.19 7.75 66.26
C LEU A 144 -46.54 8.46 66.21
N ASN A 145 -47.11 8.76 65.03
CA ASN A 145 -48.44 9.39 64.95
C ASN A 145 -49.60 8.52 65.46
N ARG A 146 -49.40 7.21 65.69
CA ARG A 146 -50.36 6.34 66.40
C ARG A 146 -50.08 6.25 67.91
N GLU A 147 -48.83 6.40 68.34
CA GLU A 147 -48.42 6.27 69.75
C GLU A 147 -48.51 7.61 70.52
N VAL A 148 -48.10 8.72 69.89
CA VAL A 148 -48.01 10.08 70.46
C VAL A 148 -49.39 10.70 70.81
N ARG A 149 -50.51 10.06 70.46
CA ARG A 149 -51.84 10.48 70.95
C ARG A 149 -52.11 10.10 72.41
N ILE A 150 -51.39 9.13 72.98
CA ILE A 150 -51.56 8.68 74.38
C ILE A 150 -50.55 9.36 75.31
N GLU A 151 -49.31 9.57 74.85
CA GLU A 151 -48.23 10.11 75.70
C GLU A 151 -48.27 11.65 75.86
N LYS A 152 -49.18 12.35 75.18
CA LYS A 152 -49.32 13.82 75.18
C LYS A 152 -49.83 14.43 76.51
N ILE A 153 -49.78 13.68 77.61
CA ILE A 153 -50.38 14.04 78.90
C ILE A 153 -49.35 14.21 80.04
N PHE A 154 -48.13 13.65 79.95
CA PHE A 154 -47.27 13.52 81.16
C PHE A 154 -45.93 14.28 81.19
N SER A 155 -45.41 14.81 80.07
CA SER A 155 -44.02 15.32 80.00
C SER A 155 -43.85 16.80 79.57
N LEU A 156 -44.91 17.61 79.62
CA LEU A 156 -44.81 19.06 79.41
C LEU A 156 -44.30 19.80 80.67
N LYS A 157 -42.97 19.72 80.95
CA LYS A 157 -42.33 20.65 81.90
C LYS A 157 -40.81 20.84 81.73
N THR A 158 -40.45 22.08 81.40
CA THR A 158 -39.15 22.77 81.66
C THR A 158 -37.89 22.31 80.89
N PRO A 159 -36.88 23.20 80.68
CA PRO A 159 -36.08 23.17 79.44
C PRO A 159 -34.54 23.22 79.61
N LEU A 160 -33.77 22.91 78.55
CA LEU A 160 -32.36 23.33 78.42
C LEU A 160 -31.86 23.47 76.96
N VAL A 161 -31.92 24.72 76.46
CA VAL A 161 -30.84 25.56 75.89
C VAL A 161 -29.60 24.91 75.20
N HIS A 162 -29.12 25.59 74.14
CA HIS A 162 -27.85 25.45 73.38
C HIS A 162 -27.78 24.35 72.29
N CYS A 163 -26.91 24.43 71.26
CA CYS A 163 -26.29 25.55 70.51
C CYS A 163 -25.50 24.92 69.33
N GLY A 164 -25.33 25.63 68.20
CA GLY A 164 -24.33 25.25 67.16
C GLY A 164 -24.79 25.40 65.71
N THR A 165 -25.98 24.90 65.37
CA THR A 165 -26.44 24.79 63.97
C THR A 165 -26.50 26.11 63.21
N SER A 166 -26.89 27.22 63.86
CA SER A 166 -26.94 28.54 63.21
C SER A 166 -25.55 28.96 62.69
N THR A 167 -24.54 28.96 63.55
CA THR A 167 -23.18 29.42 63.20
C THR A 167 -22.55 28.57 62.10
N CYS A 168 -22.75 27.24 62.14
CA CYS A 168 -22.28 26.35 61.07
C CYS A 168 -22.95 26.63 59.72
N LEU A 169 -24.25 26.96 59.70
CA LEU A 169 -24.96 27.32 58.46
C LEU A 169 -24.52 28.68 57.89
N TYR A 170 -24.07 29.62 58.73
CA TYR A 170 -23.43 30.86 58.25
C TYR A 170 -22.07 30.57 57.61
N LEU A 171 -21.21 29.78 58.26
CA LEU A 171 -19.88 29.43 57.74
C LEU A 171 -19.97 28.66 56.40
N CYS A 172 -20.79 27.61 56.31
CA CYS A 172 -20.96 26.88 55.05
C CYS A 172 -21.60 27.73 53.95
N ARG A 173 -22.40 28.76 54.28
CA ARG A 173 -22.92 29.72 53.30
C ARG A 173 -21.84 30.67 52.79
N GLU A 174 -20.91 31.08 53.65
CA GLU A 174 -19.78 31.94 53.32
C GLU A 174 -18.75 31.20 52.46
N GLU A 175 -18.45 29.93 52.79
CA GLU A 175 -17.65 29.01 51.96
C GLU A 175 -18.27 28.80 50.57
N LEU A 176 -19.59 28.56 50.49
CA LEU A 176 -20.29 28.42 49.21
C LEU A 176 -20.35 29.71 48.39
N LEU A 177 -20.30 30.89 49.03
CA LEU A 177 -20.19 32.18 48.32
C LEU A 177 -18.79 32.38 47.76
N LEU A 178 -17.73 32.05 48.51
CA LEU A 178 -16.35 32.12 48.02
C LEU A 178 -16.11 31.14 46.87
N LEU A 179 -16.61 29.91 46.97
CA LEU A 179 -16.56 28.92 45.88
C LEU A 179 -17.34 29.38 44.63
N ARG A 180 -18.48 30.04 44.81
CA ARG A 180 -19.20 30.69 43.70
C ARG A 180 -18.37 31.80 43.08
N GLU A 181 -17.81 32.72 43.86
CA GLU A 181 -16.99 33.81 43.32
C GLU A 181 -15.73 33.30 42.60
N GLU A 182 -15.13 32.19 43.03
CA GLU A 182 -13.99 31.58 42.34
C GLU A 182 -14.41 30.85 41.07
N ALA A 183 -15.59 30.21 41.04
CA ALA A 183 -16.17 29.65 39.82
C ALA A 183 -16.53 30.75 38.80
N ASP A 184 -17.18 31.82 39.25
CA ASP A 184 -17.56 32.96 38.41
C ASP A 184 -16.30 33.69 37.86
N LYS A 185 -15.19 33.77 38.63
CA LYS A 185 -13.88 34.25 38.13
C LYS A 185 -13.30 33.32 37.05
N LYS A 186 -13.33 32.00 37.25
CA LYS A 186 -12.84 31.02 36.26
C LYS A 186 -13.67 31.02 34.98
N ILE A 187 -14.98 31.30 35.06
CA ILE A 187 -15.82 31.51 33.88
C ILE A 187 -15.32 32.75 33.11
N CYS A 188 -15.12 33.89 33.77
CA CYS A 188 -14.56 35.09 33.12
C CYS A 188 -13.18 34.84 32.47
N GLU A 189 -12.28 34.10 33.14
CA GLU A 189 -10.96 33.74 32.59
C GLU A 189 -11.04 32.80 31.38
N LEU A 190 -12.05 31.94 31.31
CA LEU A 190 -12.32 31.11 30.14
C LEU A 190 -12.96 31.92 29.01
N GLU A 191 -13.88 32.84 29.32
CA GLU A 191 -14.49 33.74 28.35
C GLU A 191 -13.46 34.66 27.68
N THR A 192 -12.51 35.24 28.44
CA THR A 192 -11.43 36.04 27.85
C THR A 192 -10.51 35.18 26.99
N ARG A 193 -10.17 33.95 27.42
CA ARG A 193 -9.37 33.02 26.60
C ARG A 193 -10.09 32.59 25.32
N CYS A 194 -11.42 32.43 25.35
CA CYS A 194 -12.21 32.16 24.15
C CYS A 194 -12.18 33.38 23.19
N GLN A 195 -12.27 34.60 23.71
CA GLN A 195 -12.15 35.83 22.91
C GLN A 195 -10.74 35.99 22.32
N GLU A 196 -9.68 35.69 23.08
CA GLU A 196 -8.29 35.67 22.62
C GLU A 196 -8.08 34.62 21.51
N LEU A 197 -8.55 33.39 21.71
CA LEU A 197 -8.50 32.34 20.70
C LEU A 197 -9.28 32.71 19.43
N GLN A 198 -10.45 33.32 19.56
CA GLN A 198 -11.26 33.76 18.43
C GLN A 198 -10.58 34.91 17.66
N ALA A 199 -9.91 35.83 18.35
CA ALA A 199 -9.08 36.87 17.73
C ALA A 199 -7.82 36.30 17.04
N VAL A 200 -7.23 35.22 17.57
CA VAL A 200 -6.13 34.49 16.90
C VAL A 200 -6.63 33.75 15.66
N ILE A 201 -7.76 33.04 15.75
CA ILE A 201 -8.39 32.36 14.60
C ILE A 201 -8.73 33.36 13.51
N GLN A 202 -9.29 34.52 13.86
CA GLN A 202 -9.61 35.57 12.90
C GLN A 202 -8.34 36.14 12.25
N ARG A 203 -7.29 36.44 13.01
CA ARG A 203 -6.01 36.90 12.45
C ARG A 203 -5.36 35.86 11.54
N VAL A 204 -5.35 34.58 11.92
CA VAL A 204 -4.85 33.49 11.08
C VAL A 204 -5.70 33.32 9.81
N SER A 205 -7.00 33.62 9.87
CA SER A 205 -7.87 33.62 8.69
C SER A 205 -7.57 34.80 7.76
N GLU A 206 -7.29 35.98 8.31
CA GLU A 206 -6.86 37.18 7.57
C GLU A 206 -5.47 36.95 6.94
N ASP A 207 -4.51 36.39 7.68
CA ASP A 207 -3.17 36.00 7.21
C ASP A 207 -3.23 34.90 6.12
N PHE A 208 -4.16 33.95 6.24
CA PHE A 208 -4.37 32.92 5.21
C PHE A 208 -5.00 33.52 3.94
N GLN A 209 -5.91 34.49 4.08
CA GLN A 209 -6.50 35.20 2.94
C GLN A 209 -5.47 36.07 2.20
N THR A 210 -4.63 36.83 2.91
CA THR A 210 -3.55 37.62 2.28
C THR A 210 -2.55 36.71 1.56
N VAL A 211 -2.05 35.66 2.22
CA VAL A 211 -1.16 34.67 1.59
C VAL A 211 -1.82 33.96 0.41
N SER A 212 -3.14 33.72 0.44
CA SER A 212 -3.85 33.17 -0.71
C SER A 212 -3.92 34.13 -1.90
N SER A 213 -4.09 35.44 -1.65
CA SER A 213 -4.11 36.47 -2.70
C SER A 213 -2.71 36.66 -3.31
N GLU A 214 -1.69 36.88 -2.48
CA GLU A 214 -0.31 37.09 -2.92
C GLU A 214 0.23 35.87 -3.68
N ARG A 215 -0.13 34.66 -3.25
CA ARG A 215 0.24 33.42 -3.95
C ARG A 215 -0.57 33.20 -5.23
N CYS A 216 -1.82 33.67 -5.32
CA CYS A 216 -2.60 33.64 -6.54
C CYS A 216 -1.97 34.54 -7.63
N ASP A 217 -1.65 35.78 -7.27
CA ASP A 217 -0.99 36.74 -8.17
C ASP A 217 0.36 36.19 -8.67
N PHE A 218 1.18 35.62 -7.77
CA PHE A 218 2.45 34.98 -8.14
C PHE A 218 2.27 33.76 -9.07
N CYS A 219 1.24 32.93 -8.85
CA CYS A 219 0.96 31.79 -9.73
C CYS A 219 0.55 32.21 -11.15
N THR A 220 -0.15 33.34 -11.31
CA THR A 220 -0.61 33.80 -12.63
C THR A 220 0.49 34.24 -13.61
N GLU A 221 1.70 34.56 -13.14
CA GLU A 221 2.83 34.90 -14.02
C GLU A 221 3.80 33.74 -14.31
N HIS A 222 3.74 32.61 -13.58
CA HIS A 222 4.76 31.54 -13.69
C HIS A 222 4.26 30.09 -13.81
N CYS A 223 2.96 29.80 -13.67
CA CYS A 223 2.40 28.47 -13.96
C CYS A 223 1.64 28.45 -15.30
N ALA A 224 2.22 27.80 -16.31
CA ALA A 224 1.65 27.70 -17.65
C ALA A 224 0.60 26.58 -17.82
N ASP A 225 0.21 25.88 -16.75
CA ASP A 225 -0.76 24.77 -16.79
C ASP A 225 -2.04 25.10 -15.99
N PRO A 226 -3.18 25.37 -16.68
CA PRO A 226 -4.47 25.60 -16.03
C PRO A 226 -4.99 24.41 -15.20
N PHE A 227 -4.52 23.19 -15.47
CA PHE A 227 -5.10 21.97 -14.89
C PHE A 227 -4.79 21.84 -13.39
N ILE A 228 -3.61 22.27 -12.95
CA ILE A 228 -3.20 22.26 -11.54
C ILE A 228 -3.94 23.35 -10.74
N ILE A 229 -4.07 24.55 -11.32
CA ILE A 229 -4.83 25.66 -10.71
C ILE A 229 -6.30 25.25 -10.53
N PHE A 230 -6.89 24.58 -11.52
CA PHE A 230 -8.26 24.07 -11.44
C PHE A 230 -8.42 23.03 -10.33
N LEU A 231 -7.55 22.01 -10.24
CA LEU A 231 -7.66 20.96 -9.21
C LEU A 231 -7.52 21.53 -7.78
N PHE A 232 -6.52 22.38 -7.55
CA PHE A 232 -6.19 22.86 -6.20
C PHE A 232 -7.27 23.77 -5.60
N LEU A 233 -7.94 24.57 -6.44
CA LEU A 233 -9.06 25.43 -6.00
C LEU A 233 -10.38 24.64 -5.92
N SER A 234 -10.64 23.74 -6.87
CA SER A 234 -11.96 23.09 -6.98
C SER A 234 -12.25 22.12 -5.83
N VAL A 235 -11.28 21.31 -5.41
CA VAL A 235 -11.51 20.23 -4.42
C VAL A 235 -11.95 20.77 -3.05
N PRO A 236 -11.27 21.77 -2.44
CA PRO A 236 -11.72 22.33 -1.16
C PRO A 236 -13.04 23.10 -1.28
N GLN A 237 -13.23 23.86 -2.38
CA GLN A 237 -14.44 24.67 -2.57
C GLN A 237 -15.69 23.80 -2.77
N HIS A 238 -15.63 22.75 -3.60
CA HIS A 238 -16.77 21.84 -3.78
C HIS A 238 -17.09 21.08 -2.48
N GLY A 239 -16.07 20.60 -1.76
CA GLY A 239 -16.26 19.94 -0.47
C GLY A 239 -16.94 20.83 0.57
N ALA A 240 -16.51 22.08 0.70
CA ALA A 240 -17.14 23.04 1.60
C ALA A 240 -18.56 23.40 1.15
N ALA A 241 -18.72 23.86 -0.10
CA ALA A 241 -19.98 24.37 -0.63
C ALA A 241 -21.10 23.32 -0.65
N VAL A 242 -20.82 22.08 -1.08
CA VAL A 242 -21.82 21.00 -1.07
C VAL A 242 -22.34 20.75 0.35
N THR A 243 -21.46 20.72 1.37
CA THR A 243 -21.93 20.55 2.75
C THR A 243 -22.64 21.79 3.31
N GLU A 244 -22.45 22.99 2.78
CA GLU A 244 -23.26 24.15 3.16
C GLU A 244 -24.62 24.14 2.47
N GLU A 245 -24.70 23.76 1.19
CA GLU A 245 -25.97 23.60 0.46
C GLU A 245 -26.82 22.45 1.03
N GLU A 246 -26.21 21.34 1.45
CA GLU A 246 -26.88 20.25 2.18
C GLU A 246 -27.40 20.72 3.55
N LYS A 247 -26.60 21.46 4.33
CA LYS A 247 -27.04 22.04 5.61
C LYS A 247 -28.17 23.05 5.41
N ALA A 248 -28.09 23.90 4.38
CA ALA A 248 -29.13 24.87 4.04
C ALA A 248 -30.44 24.17 3.64
N ARG A 249 -30.38 23.13 2.77
CA ARG A 249 -31.54 22.32 2.40
C ARG A 249 -32.16 21.62 3.62
N LEU A 250 -31.34 21.03 4.50
CA LEU A 250 -31.79 20.42 5.75
C LEU A 250 -32.42 21.42 6.73
N LEU A 251 -31.87 22.64 6.85
CA LEU A 251 -32.46 23.69 7.68
C LEU A 251 -33.83 24.14 7.15
N VAL A 252 -33.99 24.30 5.83
CA VAL A 252 -35.29 24.63 5.22
C VAL A 252 -36.31 23.50 5.42
N GLU A 253 -35.91 22.23 5.25
CA GLU A 253 -36.74 21.06 5.57
C GLU A 253 -37.18 21.01 7.04
N LEU A 254 -36.24 21.22 7.97
CA LEU A 254 -36.51 21.22 9.40
C LEU A 254 -37.41 22.40 9.81
N GLN A 255 -37.22 23.58 9.21
CA GLN A 255 -38.07 24.73 9.47
C GLN A 255 -39.48 24.56 8.87
N ARG A 256 -39.62 23.96 7.68
CA ARG A 256 -40.92 23.57 7.11
C ARG A 256 -41.65 22.58 8.02
N LYS A 257 -40.94 21.57 8.53
CA LYS A 257 -41.48 20.58 9.49
C LYS A 257 -41.87 21.24 10.82
N ALA A 258 -41.03 22.11 11.38
CA ALA A 258 -41.34 22.88 12.59
C ALA A 258 -42.62 23.70 12.42
N SER A 259 -42.73 24.53 11.37
CA SER A 259 -43.93 25.33 11.10
C SER A 259 -45.16 24.51 10.67
N SER A 260 -45.02 23.22 10.38
CA SER A 260 -46.15 22.30 10.22
C SER A 260 -46.57 21.65 11.55
N LEU A 261 -45.61 21.36 12.44
CA LEU A 261 -45.90 20.88 13.79
C LEU A 261 -46.50 21.99 14.67
N GLU A 262 -46.02 23.23 14.56
CA GLU A 262 -46.58 24.39 15.26
C GLU A 262 -48.05 24.63 14.90
N ARG A 263 -48.42 24.53 13.61
CA ARG A 263 -49.82 24.61 13.16
C ARG A 263 -50.66 23.48 13.74
N ARG A 264 -50.20 22.24 13.67
CA ARG A 264 -50.89 21.08 14.26
C ARG A 264 -51.05 21.19 15.79
N LEU A 265 -50.12 21.86 16.47
CA LEU A 265 -50.11 22.04 17.92
C LEU A 265 -50.95 23.25 18.39
N GLN A 266 -51.20 24.22 17.51
CA GLN A 266 -52.26 25.23 17.68
C GLN A 266 -53.64 24.59 17.48
N GLY A 267 -54.13 23.91 18.53
CA GLY A 267 -55.34 23.07 18.55
C GLY A 267 -56.69 23.77 18.37
N ASN A 268 -56.82 24.60 17.33
CA ASN A 268 -58.07 25.21 16.85
C ASN A 268 -58.50 24.67 15.47
N LEU A 269 -57.73 23.75 14.88
CA LEU A 269 -57.98 23.18 13.55
C LEU A 269 -59.07 22.10 13.60
N SER A 270 -59.86 22.02 12.54
CA SER A 270 -60.82 20.95 12.31
C SER A 270 -60.14 19.66 11.79
N GLN A 271 -60.87 18.55 11.88
CA GLN A 271 -60.34 17.23 11.51
C GLN A 271 -60.02 17.13 9.99
N ASP A 272 -60.74 17.87 9.16
CA ASP A 272 -60.49 17.98 7.71
C ASP A 272 -59.26 18.85 7.40
N GLU A 273 -59.02 19.93 8.15
CA GLU A 273 -57.83 20.77 8.00
C GLU A 273 -56.54 19.99 8.35
N HIS A 274 -56.56 19.21 9.43
CA HIS A 274 -55.44 18.30 9.74
C HIS A 274 -55.20 17.25 8.65
N LEU A 275 -56.25 16.71 8.03
CA LEU A 275 -56.12 15.79 6.90
C LEU A 275 -55.55 16.50 5.66
N GLN A 276 -55.98 17.73 5.37
CA GLN A 276 -55.45 18.52 4.27
C GLN A 276 -53.98 18.89 4.48
N GLU A 277 -53.56 19.24 5.71
CA GLU A 277 -52.15 19.41 6.05
C GLU A 277 -51.33 18.12 5.86
N PHE A 278 -51.91 16.96 6.16
CA PHE A 278 -51.24 15.66 5.95
C PHE A 278 -51.11 15.30 4.46
N LEU A 279 -52.12 15.63 3.65
CA LEU A 279 -52.06 15.48 2.20
C LEU A 279 -51.08 16.46 1.55
N GLN A 280 -50.99 17.70 2.05
CA GLN A 280 -50.00 18.69 1.64
C GLN A 280 -48.58 18.22 1.98
N GLU A 281 -48.34 17.78 3.23
CA GLU A 281 -47.05 17.22 3.66
C GLU A 281 -46.66 16.00 2.82
N LYS A 282 -47.63 15.14 2.47
CA LYS A 282 -47.40 14.01 1.55
C LYS A 282 -46.99 14.49 0.15
N SER A 283 -47.71 15.44 -0.46
CA SER A 283 -47.36 15.92 -1.81
C SER A 283 -46.01 16.61 -1.86
N ASP A 284 -45.64 17.37 -0.81
CA ASP A 284 -44.32 17.97 -0.69
C ASP A 284 -43.22 16.87 -0.59
N LEU A 285 -43.46 15.80 0.19
CA LEU A 285 -42.52 14.68 0.31
C LEU A 285 -42.42 13.86 -0.99
N GLU A 286 -43.52 13.67 -1.72
CA GLU A 286 -43.51 13.03 -3.04
C GLU A 286 -42.74 13.86 -4.07
N LEU A 287 -42.80 15.20 -4.00
CA LEU A 287 -42.03 16.11 -4.85
C LEU A 287 -40.54 16.08 -4.50
N ASN A 288 -40.17 16.25 -3.22
CA ASN A 288 -38.77 16.21 -2.77
C ASN A 288 -38.09 14.86 -3.09
N LEU A 289 -38.86 13.77 -3.09
CA LEU A 289 -38.37 12.43 -3.44
C LEU A 289 -38.12 12.29 -4.96
N GLU A 290 -38.90 12.95 -5.81
CA GLU A 290 -38.66 12.96 -7.27
C GLU A 290 -37.55 13.94 -7.67
N GLU A 291 -37.41 15.07 -6.95
CA GLU A 291 -36.30 16.01 -7.12
C GLU A 291 -34.95 15.36 -6.74
N THR A 292 -34.86 14.69 -5.59
CA THR A 292 -33.65 13.94 -5.20
C THR A 292 -33.34 12.77 -6.14
N ARG A 293 -34.36 12.13 -6.76
CA ARG A 293 -34.15 11.17 -7.85
C ARG A 293 -33.53 11.84 -9.08
N ALA A 294 -34.00 13.03 -9.47
CA ALA A 294 -33.46 13.78 -10.60
C ALA A 294 -32.01 14.23 -10.35
N GLU A 295 -31.69 14.72 -9.14
CA GLU A 295 -30.32 15.03 -8.72
C GLU A 295 -29.41 13.79 -8.82
N LEU A 296 -29.81 12.65 -8.24
CA LEU A 296 -29.04 11.41 -8.29
C LEU A 296 -28.84 10.88 -9.71
N LEU A 297 -29.83 11.04 -10.60
CA LEU A 297 -29.71 10.69 -12.01
C LEU A 297 -28.69 11.59 -12.72
N ALA A 298 -28.69 12.90 -12.46
CA ALA A 298 -27.75 13.86 -13.03
C ALA A 298 -26.32 13.65 -12.52
N VAL A 299 -26.14 13.43 -11.22
CA VAL A 299 -24.82 13.06 -10.64
C VAL A 299 -24.30 11.77 -11.28
N ARG A 300 -25.17 10.76 -11.47
CA ARG A 300 -24.79 9.49 -12.12
C ARG A 300 -24.40 9.67 -13.60
N THR A 301 -25.08 10.52 -14.37
CA THR A 301 -24.65 10.80 -15.76
C THR A 301 -23.33 11.56 -15.80
N ASN A 302 -23.17 12.59 -14.98
CA ASN A 302 -21.92 13.37 -14.92
C ASN A 302 -20.73 12.48 -14.48
N HIS A 303 -20.95 11.53 -13.57
CA HIS A 303 -19.95 10.54 -13.20
C HIS A 303 -19.66 9.56 -14.35
N SER A 304 -20.68 9.08 -15.06
CA SER A 304 -20.51 8.23 -16.25
C SER A 304 -19.70 8.92 -17.36
N ASP A 305 -19.94 10.21 -17.60
CA ASP A 305 -19.24 10.99 -18.62
C ASP A 305 -17.78 11.28 -18.23
N THR A 306 -17.52 11.57 -16.95
CA THR A 306 -16.14 11.77 -16.45
C THR A 306 -15.35 10.46 -16.43
N VAL A 307 -15.96 9.33 -16.06
CA VAL A 307 -15.34 8.00 -16.20
C VAL A 307 -15.04 7.69 -17.67
N SER A 308 -16.00 7.90 -18.58
CA SER A 308 -15.79 7.67 -20.03
C SER A 308 -14.64 8.52 -20.60
N SER A 309 -14.49 9.76 -20.12
CA SER A 309 -13.39 10.66 -20.49
C SER A 309 -12.03 10.13 -19.99
N LEU A 310 -11.97 9.67 -18.74
CA LEU A 310 -10.76 9.07 -18.16
C LEU A 310 -10.38 7.75 -18.85
N GLU A 311 -11.35 6.88 -19.17
CA GLU A 311 -11.12 5.65 -19.93
C GLU A 311 -10.58 5.95 -21.34
N ALA A 312 -11.09 6.97 -22.02
CA ALA A 312 -10.56 7.44 -23.29
C ALA A 312 -9.14 8.01 -23.17
N GLN A 313 -8.82 8.73 -22.09
CA GLN A 313 -7.48 9.24 -21.81
C GLN A 313 -6.50 8.11 -21.53
N VAL A 314 -6.86 7.13 -20.69
CA VAL A 314 -6.08 5.92 -20.41
C VAL A 314 -5.83 5.14 -21.69
N SER A 315 -6.87 4.92 -22.52
CA SER A 315 -6.75 4.25 -23.82
C SER A 315 -5.75 4.97 -24.75
N LYS A 316 -5.80 6.31 -24.79
CA LYS A 316 -4.85 7.12 -25.57
C LYS A 316 -3.42 6.99 -25.05
N MET A 317 -3.21 7.06 -23.74
CA MET A 317 -1.88 6.87 -23.14
C MET A 317 -1.33 5.47 -23.39
N SER A 318 -2.15 4.42 -23.25
CA SER A 318 -1.78 3.03 -23.57
C SER A 318 -1.39 2.88 -25.05
N GLY A 319 -2.09 3.55 -25.96
CA GLY A 319 -1.71 3.68 -27.37
C GLY A 319 -0.31 4.25 -27.53
N SER A 320 -0.06 5.46 -26.99
CA SER A 320 1.26 6.12 -27.07
C SER A 320 2.39 5.29 -26.43
N ILE A 321 2.13 4.57 -25.33
CA ILE A 321 3.09 3.66 -24.71
C ILE A 321 3.42 2.51 -25.66
N SER A 322 2.44 1.91 -26.33
CA SER A 322 2.67 0.83 -27.29
C SER A 322 3.47 1.32 -28.52
N GLU A 323 3.18 2.52 -29.03
CA GLU A 323 3.95 3.14 -30.11
C GLU A 323 5.41 3.36 -29.69
N LEU A 324 5.66 3.93 -28.51
CA LEU A 324 7.01 4.12 -27.97
C LEU A 324 7.75 2.79 -27.77
N GLN A 325 7.07 1.72 -27.34
CA GLN A 325 7.66 0.39 -27.23
C GLN A 325 8.07 -0.18 -28.61
N THR A 326 7.24 -0.01 -29.65
CA THR A 326 7.62 -0.43 -31.02
C THR A 326 8.77 0.40 -31.60
N LEU A 327 8.82 1.70 -31.32
CA LEU A 327 9.93 2.56 -31.70
C LEU A 327 11.23 2.17 -30.98
N LEU A 328 11.16 1.83 -29.68
CA LEU A 328 12.30 1.32 -28.93
C LEU A 328 12.82 0.01 -29.51
N ARG A 329 11.95 -0.97 -29.78
CA ARG A 329 12.28 -2.22 -30.48
C ARG A 329 13.01 -1.98 -31.80
N HIS A 330 12.47 -1.12 -32.66
CA HIS A 330 13.12 -0.79 -33.92
C HIS A 330 14.49 -0.10 -33.75
N LYS A 331 14.69 0.69 -32.67
CA LYS A 331 16.00 1.25 -32.33
C LYS A 331 16.97 0.17 -31.84
N GLU A 332 16.54 -0.73 -30.96
CA GLU A 332 17.30 -1.89 -30.48
C GLU A 332 17.78 -2.76 -31.65
N ASP A 333 16.85 -3.17 -32.53
CA ASP A 333 17.15 -3.98 -33.72
C ASP A 333 18.11 -3.28 -34.69
N SER A 334 17.90 -1.97 -34.93
CA SER A 334 18.81 -1.20 -35.79
C SER A 334 20.23 -1.13 -35.20
N SER A 335 20.35 -0.91 -33.88
CA SER A 335 21.62 -0.87 -33.16
C SER A 335 22.33 -2.24 -33.14
N LYS A 336 21.57 -3.32 -32.97
CA LYS A 336 22.06 -4.70 -33.10
C LYS A 336 22.59 -4.97 -34.51
N ALA A 337 21.84 -4.63 -35.54
CA ALA A 337 22.26 -4.78 -36.93
C ALA A 337 23.43 -3.87 -37.34
N TYR A 338 23.67 -2.74 -36.64
CA TYR A 338 24.89 -1.96 -36.82
C TYR A 338 26.11 -2.66 -36.17
N ARG A 339 25.97 -3.15 -34.94
CA ARG A 339 27.03 -3.92 -34.25
C ARG A 339 27.43 -5.18 -35.02
N GLU A 340 26.45 -5.99 -35.44
CA GLU A 340 26.70 -7.20 -36.23
C GLU A 340 27.48 -6.91 -37.53
N ARG A 341 27.23 -5.76 -38.18
CA ARG A 341 28.00 -5.32 -39.36
C ARG A 341 29.41 -4.87 -39.01
N THR A 342 29.61 -4.10 -37.94
CA THR A 342 30.96 -3.69 -37.53
C THR A 342 31.80 -4.87 -37.06
N ASP A 343 31.20 -5.82 -36.33
CA ASP A 343 31.88 -7.00 -35.81
C ASP A 343 32.26 -7.96 -36.95
N ALA A 344 31.38 -8.15 -37.94
CA ALA A 344 31.70 -8.87 -39.17
C ALA A 344 32.82 -8.19 -39.97
N GLN A 345 32.80 -6.85 -40.07
CA GLN A 345 33.85 -6.09 -40.77
C GLN A 345 35.20 -6.19 -40.06
N VAL A 346 35.24 -6.05 -38.73
CA VAL A 346 36.44 -6.23 -37.90
C VAL A 346 36.96 -7.66 -38.04
N SER A 347 36.09 -8.68 -37.95
CA SER A 347 36.46 -10.08 -38.13
C SER A 347 37.08 -10.34 -39.51
N CYS A 348 36.51 -9.78 -40.58
CA CYS A 348 37.07 -9.88 -41.93
C CYS A 348 38.44 -9.21 -42.05
N PHE A 349 38.65 -8.03 -41.45
CA PHE A 349 39.95 -7.37 -41.42
C PHE A 349 40.99 -8.16 -40.61
N SER A 350 40.63 -8.65 -39.42
CA SER A 350 41.52 -9.48 -38.59
C SER A 350 41.90 -10.78 -39.28
N HIS A 351 40.96 -11.45 -39.96
CA HIS A 351 41.25 -12.66 -40.72
C HIS A 351 42.15 -12.37 -41.93
N SER A 352 41.88 -11.31 -42.69
CA SER A 352 42.71 -10.88 -43.82
C SER A 352 44.15 -10.53 -43.38
N TYR A 353 44.30 -9.81 -42.25
CA TYR A 353 45.60 -9.48 -41.68
C TYR A 353 46.37 -10.73 -41.23
N LEU A 354 45.72 -11.67 -40.54
CA LEU A 354 46.31 -12.97 -40.20
C LEU A 354 46.77 -13.76 -41.43
N LEU A 355 45.98 -13.76 -42.50
CA LEU A 355 46.29 -14.48 -43.73
C LEU A 355 47.49 -13.86 -44.48
N VAL A 356 47.61 -12.52 -44.49
CA VAL A 356 48.80 -11.81 -44.99
C VAL A 356 50.04 -12.12 -44.14
N MET A 357 49.94 -11.97 -42.81
CA MET A 357 51.05 -12.29 -41.89
C MET A 357 51.52 -13.75 -42.01
N GLN A 358 50.60 -14.70 -42.18
CA GLN A 358 50.91 -16.11 -42.40
C GLN A 358 51.58 -16.34 -43.76
N GLY A 359 51.15 -15.61 -44.79
CA GLY A 359 51.80 -15.59 -46.11
C GLY A 359 53.24 -15.10 -46.05
N GLU A 360 53.46 -13.92 -45.47
CA GLU A 360 54.79 -13.31 -45.29
C GLU A 360 55.73 -14.23 -44.48
N TRP A 361 55.26 -14.78 -43.35
CA TRP A 361 56.05 -15.71 -42.54
C TRP A 361 56.38 -17.01 -43.29
N SER A 362 55.45 -17.52 -44.12
CA SER A 362 55.71 -18.71 -44.95
C SER A 362 56.74 -18.45 -46.06
N ALA A 363 56.75 -17.24 -46.63
CA ALA A 363 57.71 -16.83 -47.66
C ALA A 363 59.12 -16.65 -47.07
N GLU A 364 59.24 -15.98 -45.92
CA GLU A 364 60.53 -15.82 -45.22
C GLU A 364 61.08 -17.17 -44.77
N LYS A 365 60.21 -18.07 -44.24
CA LYS A 365 60.60 -19.43 -43.90
C LYS A 365 61.15 -20.19 -45.12
N ALA A 366 60.48 -20.14 -46.27
CA ALA A 366 60.94 -20.78 -47.49
C ALA A 366 62.26 -20.18 -48.02
N PHE A 367 62.46 -18.87 -47.88
CA PHE A 367 63.70 -18.18 -48.24
C PHE A 367 64.88 -18.61 -47.34
N LEU A 368 64.66 -18.73 -46.03
CA LEU A 368 65.66 -19.24 -45.08
C LEU A 368 65.99 -20.71 -45.33
N GLU A 369 64.98 -21.56 -45.61
CA GLU A 369 65.18 -22.95 -46.01
C GLU A 369 66.02 -23.06 -47.30
N GLN A 370 65.77 -22.19 -48.29
CA GLN A 370 66.58 -22.13 -49.51
C GLN A 370 68.03 -21.68 -49.24
N GLN A 371 68.25 -20.71 -48.35
CA GLN A 371 69.61 -20.30 -47.96
C GLN A 371 70.37 -21.43 -47.25
N LEU A 372 69.70 -22.17 -46.37
CA LEU A 372 70.30 -23.33 -45.69
C LEU A 372 70.73 -24.39 -46.69
N CYS A 373 69.89 -24.78 -47.66
CA CYS A 373 70.27 -25.73 -48.71
C CYS A 373 71.48 -25.27 -49.53
N LEU A 374 71.59 -23.97 -49.85
CA LEU A 374 72.73 -23.42 -50.57
C LEU A 374 74.02 -23.41 -49.72
N LEU A 375 73.91 -23.15 -48.42
CA LEU A 375 75.04 -23.21 -47.49
C LEU A 375 75.51 -24.65 -47.26
N GLU A 376 74.58 -25.60 -47.14
CA GLU A 376 74.87 -27.04 -47.05
C GLU A 376 75.59 -27.52 -48.33
N GLN A 377 75.07 -27.24 -49.53
CA GLN A 377 75.75 -27.56 -50.78
C GLN A 377 77.16 -26.95 -50.83
N GLN A 378 77.30 -25.66 -50.47
CA GLN A 378 78.61 -25.00 -50.45
C GLN A 378 79.57 -25.62 -49.41
N SER A 379 79.05 -26.16 -48.31
CA SER A 379 79.86 -26.88 -47.31
C SER A 379 80.34 -28.24 -47.85
N VAL A 380 79.47 -28.99 -48.55
CA VAL A 380 79.81 -30.27 -49.20
C VAL A 380 80.82 -30.05 -50.32
N GLU A 381 80.63 -29.05 -51.19
CA GLU A 381 81.61 -28.70 -52.21
C GLU A 381 82.97 -28.28 -51.63
N ARG A 382 82.99 -27.57 -50.50
CA ARG A 382 84.24 -27.26 -49.78
C ARG A 382 84.88 -28.52 -49.21
N ALA A 383 84.10 -29.44 -48.63
CA ALA A 383 84.60 -30.70 -48.10
C ALA A 383 85.24 -31.55 -49.21
N SER A 384 84.55 -31.77 -50.33
CA SER A 384 85.08 -32.53 -51.46
C SER A 384 86.36 -31.91 -52.04
N ARG A 385 86.42 -30.58 -52.18
CA ARG A 385 87.65 -29.88 -52.59
C ARG A 385 88.78 -30.02 -51.57
N LEU A 386 88.47 -30.06 -50.26
CA LEU A 386 89.49 -30.29 -49.22
C LEU A 386 89.99 -31.73 -49.23
N GLU A 387 89.12 -32.72 -49.46
CA GLU A 387 89.51 -34.13 -49.63
C GLU A 387 90.40 -34.32 -50.87
N GLU A 388 90.04 -33.72 -52.01
CA GLU A 388 90.85 -33.72 -53.23
C GLU A 388 92.23 -33.09 -52.99
N ASN A 389 92.30 -31.91 -52.36
CA ASN A 389 93.56 -31.27 -51.99
C ASN A 389 94.38 -32.07 -50.97
N ASN A 390 93.73 -32.78 -50.05
CA ASN A 390 94.44 -33.63 -49.08
C ASN A 390 95.02 -34.87 -49.79
N SER A 391 94.33 -35.42 -50.79
CA SER A 391 94.83 -36.51 -51.62
C SER A 391 96.02 -36.08 -52.50
N SER A 392 95.99 -34.88 -53.09
CA SER A 392 97.12 -34.37 -53.87
C SER A 392 98.32 -34.04 -52.97
N LEU A 393 98.11 -33.40 -51.82
CA LEU A 393 99.15 -33.16 -50.82
C LEU A 393 99.74 -34.46 -50.25
N GLN A 394 98.96 -35.54 -50.14
CA GLN A 394 99.48 -36.86 -49.79
C GLN A 394 100.45 -37.39 -50.88
N THR A 395 100.13 -37.19 -52.17
CA THR A 395 101.04 -37.57 -53.27
C THR A 395 102.28 -36.67 -53.38
N ASP A 396 102.14 -35.36 -53.15
CA ASP A 396 103.27 -34.42 -53.14
C ASP A 396 104.18 -34.59 -51.93
N LYS A 397 103.63 -34.96 -50.76
CA LYS A 397 104.42 -35.38 -49.60
C LYS A 397 105.28 -36.61 -49.93
N GLN A 398 104.74 -37.55 -50.73
CA GLN A 398 105.49 -38.71 -51.20
C GLN A 398 106.61 -38.28 -52.18
N SER A 399 106.31 -37.43 -53.16
CA SER A 399 107.30 -36.95 -54.14
C SER A 399 108.37 -36.03 -53.53
N LEU A 400 108.06 -35.30 -52.46
CA LEU A 400 109.01 -34.46 -51.72
C LEU A 400 109.88 -35.26 -50.74
N LEU A 401 109.42 -36.42 -50.25
CA LEU A 401 110.28 -37.36 -49.51
C LEU A 401 111.40 -37.90 -50.42
N ASP A 402 111.09 -38.25 -51.67
CA ASP A 402 112.10 -38.66 -52.66
C ASP A 402 113.07 -37.51 -53.05
N ARG A 403 112.61 -36.26 -52.94
CA ARG A 403 113.31 -35.07 -53.47
C ARG A 403 114.03 -34.23 -52.40
N GLY A 404 113.77 -34.44 -51.11
CA GLY A 404 114.32 -33.69 -49.98
C GLY A 404 115.81 -33.91 -49.67
N SER A 405 116.59 -34.45 -50.61
CA SER A 405 117.97 -34.93 -50.38
C SER A 405 119.08 -33.97 -50.84
N ARG A 406 118.78 -32.77 -51.38
CA ARG A 406 119.81 -31.87 -51.97
C ARG A 406 119.66 -30.36 -51.73
N VAL A 407 120.22 -29.91 -50.58
CA VAL A 407 121.08 -28.69 -50.42
C VAL A 407 120.43 -27.30 -50.61
N ASN A 408 121.09 -26.24 -50.09
CA ASN A 408 120.50 -24.97 -49.63
C ASN A 408 121.53 -23.80 -49.63
N VAL A 409 121.06 -22.57 -49.37
CA VAL A 409 121.74 -21.33 -48.85
C VAL A 409 122.52 -20.36 -49.80
N CYS A 410 122.34 -19.04 -49.51
CA CYS A 410 123.28 -17.88 -49.64
C CYS A 410 123.39 -17.08 -50.98
N CYS A 411 123.96 -15.85 -51.08
CA CYS A 411 124.24 -14.68 -50.18
C CYS A 411 124.91 -13.52 -51.02
N LEU A 412 125.08 -12.24 -50.63
CA LEU A 412 124.34 -11.24 -49.80
C LEU A 412 124.99 -9.82 -49.95
N PHE A 413 124.20 -8.72 -49.89
CA PHE A 413 124.61 -7.33 -49.52
C PHE A 413 125.72 -6.61 -50.38
N PRO A 414 126.31 -5.43 -50.00
CA PRO A 414 125.69 -4.09 -49.94
C PRO A 414 126.54 -2.88 -50.51
N GLN A 415 126.02 -1.64 -50.33
CA GLN A 415 126.70 -0.47 -49.71
C GLN A 415 126.85 0.85 -50.52
N ALA A 416 126.09 1.89 -50.12
CA ALA A 416 126.26 3.29 -50.56
C ALA A 416 125.60 4.30 -49.58
N GLU A 417 126.01 4.27 -48.30
CA GLU A 417 125.08 4.61 -47.19
C GLU A 417 125.46 5.82 -46.29
N LEU A 418 126.35 6.72 -46.71
CA LEU A 418 126.86 7.80 -45.83
C LEU A 418 126.36 9.22 -46.16
N SER A 419 126.17 9.57 -47.44
CA SER A 419 125.58 10.87 -47.83
C SER A 419 124.08 10.95 -47.52
N SER A 420 123.36 9.83 -47.67
CA SER A 420 121.94 9.70 -47.33
C SER A 420 121.66 10.04 -45.86
N ARG A 421 122.51 9.53 -44.94
CA ARG A 421 122.32 9.64 -43.49
C ARG A 421 122.19 11.08 -42.97
N LEU A 422 122.83 12.06 -43.61
CA LEU A 422 122.74 13.46 -43.15
C LEU A 422 121.39 14.12 -43.48
N MET A 423 120.91 13.97 -44.73
CA MET A 423 119.56 14.45 -45.10
C MET A 423 118.47 13.68 -44.34
N VAL A 424 118.64 12.37 -44.19
CA VAL A 424 117.74 11.53 -43.38
C VAL A 424 117.68 12.02 -41.94
N SER A 425 118.79 12.43 -41.31
CA SER A 425 118.78 12.98 -39.96
C SER A 425 117.96 14.29 -39.84
N THR A 426 118.08 15.20 -40.82
CA THR A 426 117.27 16.43 -40.83
C THR A 426 115.79 16.19 -41.12
N GLU A 427 115.46 15.21 -41.96
CA GLU A 427 114.07 14.89 -42.28
C GLU A 427 113.39 14.09 -41.16
N ILE A 428 114.13 13.22 -40.47
CA ILE A 428 113.73 12.60 -39.21
C ILE A 428 113.35 13.70 -38.21
N ALA A 429 114.19 14.72 -38.00
CA ALA A 429 113.90 15.80 -37.06
C ALA A 429 112.60 16.55 -37.37
N LYS A 430 112.30 16.82 -38.65
CA LYS A 430 111.00 17.39 -39.05
C LYS A 430 109.85 16.44 -38.79
N SER A 431 109.96 15.17 -39.24
CA SER A 431 108.90 14.17 -39.05
C SER A 431 108.58 13.92 -37.57
N LEU A 432 109.57 14.06 -36.68
CA LEU A 432 109.39 13.96 -35.24
C LEU A 432 108.62 15.15 -34.68
N GLU A 433 108.87 16.38 -35.13
CA GLU A 433 108.09 17.55 -34.71
C GLU A 433 106.68 17.57 -35.33
N GLU A 434 106.53 17.10 -36.57
CA GLU A 434 105.23 16.84 -37.21
C GLU A 434 104.43 15.81 -36.38
N THR A 435 105.06 14.69 -36.00
CA THR A 435 104.47 13.67 -35.11
C THR A 435 104.17 14.25 -33.72
N ARG A 436 105.02 15.14 -33.19
CA ARG A 436 104.80 15.82 -31.91
C ARG A 436 103.57 16.73 -31.97
N ARG A 437 103.39 17.44 -33.09
CA ARG A 437 102.21 18.29 -33.36
C ARG A 437 100.94 17.46 -33.49
N GLN A 438 100.96 16.41 -34.32
CA GLN A 438 99.84 15.46 -34.46
C GLN A 438 99.46 14.83 -33.12
N LYS A 439 100.45 14.46 -32.28
CA LYS A 439 100.20 13.96 -30.92
C LYS A 439 99.52 15.01 -30.03
N GLN A 440 99.93 16.28 -30.09
CA GLN A 440 99.26 17.34 -29.33
C GLN A 440 97.82 17.56 -29.81
N GLU A 441 97.58 17.57 -31.12
CA GLU A 441 96.26 17.75 -31.72
C GLU A 441 95.30 16.61 -31.37
N LEU A 442 95.76 15.35 -31.48
CA LEU A 442 95.02 14.17 -31.00
C LEU A 442 94.78 14.21 -29.49
N GLN A 443 95.73 14.70 -28.68
CA GLN A 443 95.55 14.80 -27.23
C GLN A 443 94.50 15.86 -26.85
N THR A 444 94.40 16.97 -27.60
CA THR A 444 93.30 17.94 -27.46
C THR A 444 91.97 17.29 -27.87
N GLN A 445 91.91 16.67 -29.06
CA GLN A 445 90.69 16.02 -29.56
C GLN A 445 90.14 14.93 -28.61
N VAL A 446 91.03 14.14 -28.00
CA VAL A 446 90.67 13.16 -26.96
C VAL A 446 90.20 13.84 -25.67
N SER A 447 90.76 14.99 -25.30
CA SER A 447 90.32 15.77 -24.13
C SER A 447 88.90 16.33 -24.34
N ASP A 448 88.64 16.91 -25.51
CA ASP A 448 87.31 17.44 -25.88
C ASP A 448 86.27 16.32 -25.98
N SER A 449 86.65 15.16 -26.55
CA SER A 449 85.79 13.97 -26.62
C SER A 449 85.44 13.42 -25.24
N ASN A 450 86.39 13.42 -24.29
CA ASN A 450 86.14 13.04 -22.90
C ASN A 450 85.22 14.06 -22.20
N LEU A 451 85.39 15.36 -22.44
CA LEU A 451 84.52 16.40 -21.87
C LEU A 451 83.07 16.22 -22.37
N PHE A 452 82.89 15.97 -23.66
CA PHE A 452 81.59 15.66 -24.26
C PHE A 452 80.98 14.37 -23.69
N LEU A 453 81.77 13.31 -23.51
CA LEU A 453 81.33 12.05 -22.90
C LEU A 453 80.84 12.26 -21.45
N VAL A 454 81.56 13.04 -20.65
CA VAL A 454 81.17 13.38 -19.27
C VAL A 454 79.87 14.21 -19.24
N TYR A 455 79.71 15.16 -20.17
CA TYR A 455 78.48 15.96 -20.30
C TYR A 455 77.27 15.10 -20.70
N MET A 456 77.44 14.21 -21.69
CA MET A 456 76.41 13.24 -22.09
C MET A 456 76.06 12.27 -20.95
N PHE A 457 77.04 11.82 -20.17
CA PHE A 457 76.83 10.95 -19.00
C PHE A 457 76.03 11.67 -17.90
N ALA A 458 76.33 12.93 -17.61
CA ALA A 458 75.56 13.72 -16.64
C ALA A 458 74.09 13.89 -17.06
N ILE A 459 73.83 14.12 -18.35
CA ILE A 459 72.48 14.18 -18.91
C ILE A 459 71.78 12.82 -18.83
N SER A 460 72.47 11.72 -19.16
CA SER A 460 71.85 10.38 -19.12
C SER A 460 71.48 9.95 -17.70
N VAL A 461 72.30 10.28 -16.70
CA VAL A 461 71.98 10.05 -15.27
C VAL A 461 70.76 10.88 -14.85
N THR A 462 70.70 12.16 -15.22
CA THR A 462 69.57 13.05 -14.90
C THR A 462 68.26 12.56 -15.53
N LEU A 463 68.30 12.13 -16.80
CA LEU A 463 67.15 11.56 -17.51
C LEU A 463 66.71 10.23 -16.88
N THR A 464 67.67 9.36 -16.53
CA THR A 464 67.40 8.08 -15.86
C THR A 464 66.71 8.28 -14.51
N TYR A 465 67.16 9.27 -13.72
CA TYR A 465 66.52 9.64 -12.46
C TYR A 465 65.06 10.09 -12.68
N HIS A 466 64.82 11.00 -13.64
CA HIS A 466 63.48 11.48 -13.94
C HIS A 466 62.54 10.36 -14.41
N VAL A 467 63.01 9.45 -15.27
CA VAL A 467 62.26 8.26 -15.70
C VAL A 467 61.96 7.34 -14.51
N CYS A 468 62.93 7.10 -13.62
CA CYS A 468 62.74 6.28 -12.42
C CYS A 468 61.68 6.89 -11.48
N CYS A 469 61.71 8.21 -11.25
CA CYS A 469 60.69 8.90 -10.46
C CYS A 469 59.30 8.82 -11.10
N HIS A 470 59.20 8.99 -12.42
CA HIS A 470 57.92 8.88 -13.13
C HIS A 470 57.35 7.46 -13.08
N VAL A 471 58.17 6.43 -13.33
CA VAL A 471 57.77 5.02 -13.21
C VAL A 471 57.33 4.71 -11.78
N SER A 472 58.05 5.16 -10.76
CA SER A 472 57.66 4.98 -9.35
C SER A 472 56.30 5.61 -9.04
N SER A 473 56.05 6.85 -9.51
CA SER A 473 54.77 7.53 -9.36
C SER A 473 53.62 6.80 -10.07
N VAL A 474 53.85 6.30 -11.29
CA VAL A 474 52.86 5.49 -12.02
C VAL A 474 52.59 4.17 -11.29
N CYS A 475 53.61 3.47 -10.78
CA CYS A 475 53.44 2.25 -9.99
C CYS A 475 52.58 2.49 -8.74
N VAL A 476 52.85 3.55 -7.95
CA VAL A 476 52.02 3.91 -6.80
C VAL A 476 50.58 4.20 -7.24
N GLY A 477 50.39 4.97 -8.32
CA GLY A 477 49.07 5.26 -8.88
C GLY A 477 48.34 4.07 -9.50
N VAL A 478 49.02 2.94 -9.74
CA VAL A 478 48.41 1.65 -10.11
C VAL A 478 48.05 0.87 -8.85
N CYS A 479 48.94 0.81 -7.86
CA CYS A 479 48.66 0.14 -6.57
C CYS A 479 47.45 0.72 -5.84
N VAL A 480 47.28 2.05 -5.84
CA VAL A 480 46.10 2.71 -5.24
C VAL A 480 44.82 2.28 -5.95
N ARG A 481 44.78 2.34 -7.30
CA ARG A 481 43.61 1.90 -8.08
C ARG A 481 43.33 0.40 -7.94
N ALA A 482 44.35 -0.43 -7.75
CA ALA A 482 44.16 -1.86 -7.46
C ALA A 482 43.49 -2.08 -6.09
N ALA A 483 43.88 -1.31 -5.07
CA ALA A 483 43.23 -1.35 -3.75
C ALA A 483 41.80 -0.78 -3.79
N GLU A 484 41.55 0.30 -4.54
CA GLU A 484 40.20 0.83 -4.77
C GLU A 484 39.29 -0.19 -5.48
N LEU A 485 39.80 -0.90 -6.49
CA LEU A 485 39.07 -1.97 -7.17
C LEU A 485 38.80 -3.16 -6.25
N GLN A 486 39.76 -3.56 -5.41
CA GLN A 486 39.57 -4.63 -4.42
C GLN A 486 38.47 -4.25 -3.44
N ASN A 487 38.55 -3.07 -2.80
CA ASN A 487 37.53 -2.59 -1.86
C ASN A 487 36.13 -2.54 -2.52
N ARG A 488 36.04 -2.14 -3.80
CA ARG A 488 34.78 -2.13 -4.55
C ARG A 488 34.27 -3.53 -4.86
N GLN A 489 35.15 -4.49 -5.11
CA GLN A 489 34.80 -5.89 -5.31
C GLN A 489 34.33 -6.54 -4.00
N ASP A 490 34.96 -6.21 -2.88
CA ASP A 490 34.60 -6.69 -1.54
C ASP A 490 33.21 -6.16 -1.14
N SER A 491 32.94 -4.85 -1.27
CA SER A 491 31.60 -4.28 -1.01
C SER A 491 30.52 -4.78 -1.97
N LEU A 492 30.86 -5.17 -3.20
CA LEU A 492 29.91 -5.84 -4.10
C LEU A 492 29.59 -7.27 -3.63
N ALA A 493 30.53 -7.98 -3.01
CA ALA A 493 30.29 -9.29 -2.42
C ALA A 493 29.43 -9.19 -1.14
N GLU A 494 29.67 -8.18 -0.29
CA GLU A 494 28.83 -7.88 0.89
C GLU A 494 27.37 -7.58 0.49
N LEU A 495 27.17 -6.71 -0.51
CA LEU A 495 25.84 -6.43 -1.06
C LEU A 495 25.19 -7.66 -1.72
N GLN A 496 25.97 -8.53 -2.38
CA GLN A 496 25.45 -9.78 -2.91
C GLN A 496 24.95 -10.70 -1.79
N GLU A 497 25.74 -10.92 -0.72
CA GLU A 497 25.32 -11.73 0.43
C GLU A 497 24.04 -11.16 1.07
N GLU A 498 23.92 -9.83 1.20
CA GLU A 498 22.69 -9.20 1.72
C GLU A 498 21.48 -9.44 0.79
N THR A 499 21.62 -9.33 -0.53
CA THR A 499 20.52 -9.62 -1.47
C THR A 499 20.11 -11.09 -1.49
N GLU A 500 21.06 -12.02 -1.33
CA GLU A 500 20.79 -13.47 -1.20
C GLU A 500 20.09 -13.77 0.13
N ARG A 501 20.53 -13.13 1.23
CA ARG A 501 19.92 -13.23 2.55
C ARG A 501 18.48 -12.72 2.57
N LEU A 502 18.20 -11.60 1.90
CA LEU A 502 16.85 -11.05 1.76
C LEU A 502 15.95 -11.94 0.88
N HIS A 503 16.48 -12.52 -0.20
CA HIS A 503 15.75 -13.52 -0.99
C HIS A 503 15.38 -14.76 -0.15
N ALA A 504 16.30 -15.29 0.65
CA ALA A 504 16.03 -16.43 1.52
C ALA A 504 14.95 -16.12 2.57
N GLN A 505 14.93 -14.90 3.13
CA GLN A 505 13.88 -14.46 4.06
C GLN A 505 12.52 -14.33 3.38
N LEU A 506 12.46 -13.75 2.18
CA LEU A 506 11.22 -13.64 1.39
C LEU A 506 10.68 -15.03 1.01
N GLN A 507 11.54 -15.93 0.55
CA GLN A 507 11.17 -17.29 0.19
C GLN A 507 10.67 -18.10 1.41
N GLN A 508 11.29 -17.95 2.58
CA GLN A 508 10.77 -18.57 3.81
C GLN A 508 9.42 -17.98 4.22
N ALA A 509 9.23 -16.67 4.12
CA ALA A 509 7.94 -16.03 4.41
C ALA A 509 6.83 -16.50 3.44
N GLU A 510 7.15 -16.76 2.16
CA GLU A 510 6.22 -17.33 1.19
C GLU A 510 5.88 -18.80 1.52
N LEU A 511 6.85 -19.61 1.93
CA LEU A 511 6.63 -20.98 2.42
C LEU A 511 5.75 -21.00 3.69
N ASP A 512 6.01 -20.10 4.63
CA ASP A 512 5.20 -19.95 5.84
C ASP A 512 3.75 -19.53 5.48
N LYS A 513 3.57 -18.59 4.54
CA LYS A 513 2.25 -18.13 4.08
C LYS A 513 1.49 -19.20 3.29
N THR A 514 2.16 -19.96 2.43
CA THR A 514 1.52 -21.08 1.71
C THR A 514 1.15 -22.22 2.66
N SER A 515 1.92 -22.48 3.72
CA SER A 515 1.53 -23.44 4.78
C SER A 515 0.31 -22.95 5.59
N GLN A 516 0.22 -21.66 5.89
CA GLN A 516 -0.94 -21.02 6.53
C GLN A 516 -2.19 -21.14 5.64
N LEU A 517 -2.06 -20.85 4.34
CA LEU A 517 -3.17 -21.02 3.39
C LEU A 517 -3.61 -22.48 3.25
N THR A 518 -2.66 -23.43 3.20
CA THR A 518 -2.97 -24.87 3.08
C THR A 518 -3.71 -25.39 4.33
N SER A 519 -3.30 -24.98 5.54
CA SER A 519 -4.00 -25.36 6.77
C SER A 519 -5.39 -24.72 6.90
N LEU A 520 -5.55 -23.46 6.48
CA LEU A 520 -6.86 -22.81 6.40
C LEU A 520 -7.80 -23.46 5.37
N GLN A 521 -7.27 -23.89 4.22
CA GLN A 521 -8.04 -24.66 3.22
C GLN A 521 -8.47 -26.02 3.78
N GLY A 522 -7.61 -26.74 4.49
CA GLY A 522 -7.96 -27.99 5.16
C GLY A 522 -9.04 -27.80 6.24
N ALA A 523 -8.94 -26.74 7.05
CA ALA A 523 -9.96 -26.37 8.02
C ALA A 523 -11.31 -26.08 7.35
N LEU A 524 -11.31 -25.25 6.29
CA LEU A 524 -12.51 -24.92 5.53
C LEU A 524 -13.16 -26.18 4.92
N GLN A 525 -12.39 -27.07 4.30
CA GLN A 525 -12.89 -28.34 3.77
C GLN A 525 -13.54 -29.22 4.86
N SER A 526 -12.94 -29.28 6.05
CA SER A 526 -13.53 -30.02 7.17
C SER A 526 -14.84 -29.38 7.69
N GLN A 527 -14.94 -28.06 7.66
CA GLN A 527 -16.16 -27.34 8.01
C GLN A 527 -17.26 -27.54 6.96
N THR A 528 -16.91 -27.56 5.66
CA THR A 528 -17.84 -27.91 4.58
C THR A 528 -18.38 -29.32 4.77
N GLN A 529 -17.51 -30.32 5.02
CA GLN A 529 -17.95 -31.70 5.29
C GLN A 529 -18.87 -31.82 6.53
N GLN A 530 -18.66 -30.99 7.56
CA GLN A 530 -19.56 -30.93 8.70
C GLN A 530 -20.91 -30.28 8.35
N LEU A 531 -20.94 -29.25 7.50
CA LEU A 531 -22.17 -28.65 6.98
C LEU A 531 -22.94 -29.64 6.09
N ASP A 532 -22.27 -30.34 5.19
CA ASP A 532 -22.88 -31.37 4.32
C ASP A 532 -23.50 -32.50 5.17
N SER A 533 -22.79 -32.94 6.22
CA SER A 533 -23.29 -33.95 7.18
C SER A 533 -24.48 -33.44 7.99
N CYS A 534 -24.48 -32.17 8.41
CA CYS A 534 -25.63 -31.54 9.05
C CYS A 534 -26.82 -31.44 8.10
N GLN A 535 -26.61 -31.02 6.85
CA GLN A 535 -27.65 -30.88 5.84
C GLN A 535 -28.26 -32.23 5.46
N ALA A 536 -27.44 -33.28 5.30
CA ALA A 536 -27.93 -34.64 5.05
C ALA A 536 -28.80 -35.16 6.21
N ARG A 537 -28.46 -34.82 7.47
CA ARG A 537 -29.32 -35.17 8.62
C ARG A 537 -30.55 -34.29 8.74
N ILE A 538 -30.50 -33.01 8.36
CA ILE A 538 -31.69 -32.16 8.24
C ILE A 538 -32.66 -32.79 7.25
N SER A 539 -32.22 -33.13 6.03
CA SER A 539 -33.10 -33.71 5.02
C SER A 539 -33.54 -35.16 5.30
N TYR A 540 -32.81 -35.92 6.11
CA TYR A 540 -33.34 -37.16 6.70
C TYR A 540 -34.52 -36.86 7.66
N LEU A 541 -34.36 -35.88 8.56
CA LEU A 541 -35.40 -35.49 9.52
C LEU A 541 -36.59 -34.80 8.85
N GLU A 542 -36.39 -34.05 7.77
CA GLU A 542 -37.47 -33.47 6.94
C GLU A 542 -38.34 -34.60 6.37
N VAL A 543 -37.75 -35.66 5.80
CA VAL A 543 -38.48 -36.83 5.29
C VAL A 543 -39.11 -37.67 6.42
N GLU A 544 -38.48 -37.78 7.58
CA GLU A 544 -39.06 -38.45 8.76
C GLU A 544 -40.29 -37.69 9.27
N VAL A 545 -40.23 -36.35 9.35
CA VAL A 545 -41.37 -35.50 9.72
C VAL A 545 -42.47 -35.55 8.64
N GLU A 546 -42.11 -35.53 7.35
CA GLU A 546 -43.06 -35.59 6.25
C GLU A 546 -43.81 -36.94 6.23
N THR A 547 -43.11 -38.06 6.39
CA THR A 547 -43.73 -39.39 6.47
C THR A 547 -44.56 -39.62 7.74
N LEU A 548 -44.16 -39.06 8.89
CA LEU A 548 -44.99 -39.06 10.10
C LEU A 548 -46.23 -38.16 9.94
N THR A 549 -46.11 -37.04 9.23
CA THR A 549 -47.23 -36.15 8.91
C THR A 549 -48.19 -36.82 7.92
N GLU A 550 -47.68 -37.57 6.94
CA GLU A 550 -48.48 -38.33 5.98
C GLU A 550 -49.22 -39.48 6.67
N GLN A 551 -48.59 -40.19 7.63
CA GLN A 551 -49.26 -41.18 8.49
C GLN A 551 -50.37 -40.56 9.37
N LEU A 552 -50.20 -39.32 9.83
CA LEU A 552 -51.22 -38.58 10.58
C LEU A 552 -52.36 -38.03 9.68
N GLN A 553 -52.16 -38.01 8.35
CA GLN A 553 -53.15 -37.53 7.38
C GLN A 553 -53.82 -38.65 6.57
N SER A 554 -53.23 -39.85 6.51
CA SER A 554 -53.80 -41.01 5.82
C SER A 554 -55.03 -41.55 6.57
N PRO A 555 -56.25 -41.49 6.00
CA PRO A 555 -57.48 -41.81 6.72
C PRO A 555 -57.83 -43.31 6.73
N GLU A 556 -56.88 -44.21 6.49
CA GLU A 556 -57.15 -45.62 6.23
C GLU A 556 -56.14 -46.57 6.92
N VAL A 557 -56.60 -47.15 8.04
CA VAL A 557 -56.06 -48.33 8.77
C VAL A 557 -54.72 -48.17 9.51
N CYS A 558 -54.80 -47.92 10.83
CA CYS A 558 -54.25 -48.83 11.87
C CYS A 558 -54.68 -48.43 13.31
N GLU A 559 -55.20 -49.41 14.05
CA GLU A 559 -55.38 -49.53 15.53
C GLU A 559 -55.97 -48.37 16.39
N GLU A 560 -56.94 -48.73 17.24
CA GLU A 560 -57.78 -47.80 18.03
C GLU A 560 -57.18 -47.37 19.40
N ASP A 561 -56.08 -46.61 19.45
CA ASP A 561 -55.54 -46.12 20.74
C ASP A 561 -56.24 -44.85 21.29
N GLN A 562 -57.52 -45.03 21.61
CA GLN A 562 -58.22 -44.42 22.76
C GLN A 562 -58.10 -42.90 22.99
N ASN A 563 -58.42 -42.07 22.00
CA ASN A 563 -58.87 -40.69 22.25
C ASN A 563 -60.01 -40.27 21.30
N SER A 564 -61.24 -40.52 21.74
CA SER A 564 -62.55 -40.07 21.21
C SER A 564 -62.54 -39.04 20.07
N CYS A 565 -62.16 -39.46 18.85
CA CYS A 565 -62.29 -38.63 17.66
C CYS A 565 -63.77 -38.63 17.23
N VAL A 566 -64.47 -37.50 17.42
CA VAL A 566 -65.84 -37.33 16.94
C VAL A 566 -65.79 -37.26 15.42
N THR A 567 -66.32 -38.28 14.74
CA THR A 567 -66.28 -38.33 13.28
C THR A 567 -67.19 -37.27 12.67
N VAL A 568 -66.96 -36.93 11.39
CA VAL A 568 -67.87 -36.03 10.66
C VAL A 568 -69.28 -36.61 10.64
N ASP A 569 -69.44 -37.93 10.51
CA ASP A 569 -70.74 -38.62 10.55
C ASP A 569 -71.44 -38.54 11.91
N ASP A 570 -70.71 -38.55 13.04
CA ASP A 570 -71.26 -38.32 14.38
C ASP A 570 -71.78 -36.89 14.53
N LEU A 571 -70.99 -35.91 14.08
CA LEU A 571 -71.36 -34.49 14.07
C LEU A 571 -72.62 -34.26 13.24
N ASP A 572 -72.68 -34.88 12.07
CA ASP A 572 -73.80 -34.79 11.14
C ASP A 572 -75.03 -35.58 11.66
N HIS A 573 -74.83 -36.69 12.40
CA HIS A 573 -75.89 -37.39 13.12
C HIS A 573 -76.47 -36.54 14.25
N ILE A 574 -75.63 -35.91 15.06
CA ILE A 574 -76.04 -34.98 16.12
C ILE A 574 -76.80 -33.79 15.52
N HIS A 575 -76.35 -33.21 14.41
CA HIS A 575 -77.07 -32.15 13.70
C HIS A 575 -78.44 -32.61 13.17
N ARG A 576 -78.53 -33.82 12.59
CA ARG A 576 -79.82 -34.42 12.16
C ARG A 576 -80.79 -34.59 13.34
N VAL A 577 -80.33 -35.19 14.44
CA VAL A 577 -81.14 -35.41 15.65
C VAL A 577 -81.58 -34.08 16.30
N ASN A 578 -80.71 -33.07 16.38
CA ASN A 578 -81.10 -31.74 16.87
C ASN A 578 -82.23 -31.14 16.01
N ARG A 579 -82.12 -31.20 14.68
CA ARG A 579 -83.17 -30.71 13.77
C ARG A 579 -84.52 -31.40 13.97
N GLU A 580 -84.50 -32.72 14.19
CA GLU A 580 -85.71 -33.49 14.49
C GLU A 580 -86.31 -33.13 15.86
N LEU A 581 -85.47 -32.91 16.88
CA LEU A 581 -85.91 -32.47 18.20
C LEU A 581 -86.47 -31.04 18.18
N GLU A 582 -85.85 -30.11 17.45
CA GLU A 582 -86.38 -28.76 17.21
C GLU A 582 -87.74 -28.80 16.50
N GLN A 583 -87.88 -29.62 15.46
CA GLN A 583 -89.14 -29.80 14.74
C GLN A 583 -90.23 -30.37 15.68
N GLN A 584 -89.91 -31.42 16.44
CA GLN A 584 -90.83 -31.99 17.45
C GLN A 584 -91.22 -30.96 18.51
N LEU A 585 -90.27 -30.18 19.04
CA LEU A 585 -90.56 -29.10 19.99
C LEU A 585 -91.46 -28.03 19.36
N SER A 586 -91.32 -27.72 18.08
CA SER A 586 -92.19 -26.77 17.37
C SER A 586 -93.64 -27.28 17.29
N ASP A 587 -93.86 -28.56 16.97
CA ASP A 587 -95.18 -29.16 16.85
C ASP A 587 -95.84 -29.43 18.21
N LYS A 588 -95.06 -29.81 19.24
CA LYS A 588 -95.53 -29.86 20.62
C LYS A 588 -95.94 -28.46 21.11
N ASN A 589 -95.16 -27.41 20.82
CA ASN A 589 -95.53 -26.03 21.13
C ASN A 589 -96.78 -25.56 20.37
N ARG A 590 -96.96 -25.96 19.10
CA ARG A 590 -98.17 -25.69 18.31
C ARG A 590 -99.39 -26.37 18.93
N THR A 591 -99.23 -27.61 19.39
CA THR A 591 -100.26 -28.37 20.12
C THR A 591 -100.59 -27.71 21.46
N ILE A 592 -99.58 -27.28 22.23
CA ILE A 592 -99.76 -26.56 23.50
C ILE A 592 -100.53 -25.25 23.27
N LYS A 593 -100.20 -24.47 22.22
CA LYS A 593 -100.94 -23.25 21.87
C LYS A 593 -102.40 -23.54 21.51
N GLN A 594 -102.68 -24.61 20.77
CA GLN A 594 -104.07 -25.04 20.49
C GLN A 594 -104.82 -25.49 21.76
N LEU A 595 -104.17 -26.22 22.66
CA LEU A 595 -104.75 -26.61 23.94
C LEU A 595 -104.99 -25.41 24.85
N GLN A 596 -104.04 -24.48 24.95
CA GLN A 596 -104.19 -23.22 25.68
C GLN A 596 -105.33 -22.37 25.10
N GLN A 597 -105.47 -22.31 23.77
CA GLN A 597 -106.60 -21.63 23.13
C GLN A 597 -107.93 -22.30 23.48
N ARG A 598 -108.04 -23.62 23.36
CA ARG A 598 -109.25 -24.37 23.79
C ARG A 598 -109.55 -24.18 25.28
N LEU A 599 -108.53 -24.10 26.12
CA LEU A 599 -108.66 -23.90 27.57
C LEU A 599 -109.06 -22.44 27.89
N ALA A 600 -108.60 -21.46 27.12
CA ALA A 600 -109.07 -20.07 27.18
C ALA A 600 -110.50 -19.91 26.64
N GLU A 601 -110.89 -20.67 25.63
CA GLU A 601 -112.26 -20.76 25.12
C GLU A 601 -113.18 -21.40 26.16
N LEU A 602 -112.80 -22.55 26.74
CA LEU A 602 -113.50 -23.18 27.87
C LEU A 602 -113.60 -22.25 29.08
N LYS A 603 -112.54 -21.50 29.44
CA LYS A 603 -112.60 -20.48 30.49
C LYS A 603 -113.58 -19.37 30.15
N ARG A 604 -113.61 -18.87 28.90
CA ARG A 604 -114.60 -17.88 28.45
C ARG A 604 -116.03 -18.42 28.42
N THR A 605 -116.24 -19.72 28.19
CA THR A 605 -117.57 -20.36 28.28
C THR A 605 -117.98 -20.55 29.74
N LEU A 606 -117.11 -21.07 30.59
CA LEU A 606 -117.34 -21.23 32.03
C LEU A 606 -117.60 -19.87 32.72
N GLN A 607 -116.88 -18.81 32.38
CA GLN A 607 -117.15 -17.44 32.86
C GLN A 607 -118.43 -16.81 32.30
N LYS A 608 -119.05 -17.39 31.27
CA LYS A 608 -120.37 -16.97 30.76
C LYS A 608 -121.53 -17.73 31.40
N GLU A 609 -121.31 -18.97 31.83
CA GLU A 609 -122.31 -19.75 32.58
C GLU A 609 -122.27 -19.45 34.09
N LEU A 610 -121.07 -19.30 34.67
CA LEU A 610 -120.88 -18.84 36.05
C LEU A 610 -120.95 -17.31 36.13
N LYS A 611 -122.16 -16.78 36.30
CA LYS A 611 -122.44 -15.35 36.50
C LYS A 611 -121.85 -14.81 37.83
N LEU A 612 -120.55 -14.51 37.85
CA LEU A 612 -119.89 -13.80 38.95
C LEU A 612 -119.11 -12.58 38.42
N LYS A 613 -119.04 -11.53 39.25
CA LYS A 613 -118.41 -10.24 38.90
C LYS A 613 -116.87 -10.32 38.91
N PRO A 614 -116.18 -9.45 38.16
CA PRO A 614 -114.76 -9.17 38.38
C PRO A 614 -114.56 -8.24 39.58
N GLU A 615 -113.42 -8.39 40.25
CA GLU A 615 -112.89 -7.44 41.25
C GLU A 615 -111.34 -7.45 41.15
N PRO A 616 -110.66 -6.28 41.13
CA PRO A 616 -109.21 -6.17 41.01
C PRO A 616 -108.52 -5.74 42.32
N GLU A 617 -107.21 -5.50 42.24
CA GLU A 617 -106.35 -4.73 43.17
C GLU A 617 -105.95 -5.38 44.52
N ALA A 618 -104.63 -5.60 44.66
CA ALA A 618 -103.85 -5.30 45.86
C ALA A 618 -102.36 -5.17 45.50
N GLU A 619 -101.69 -4.09 45.89
CA GLU A 619 -100.22 -3.99 45.82
C GLU A 619 -99.55 -4.72 47.00
N GLY A 620 -98.30 -5.15 46.82
CA GLY A 620 -97.53 -5.80 47.90
C GLY A 620 -96.03 -5.84 47.63
N LYS A 621 -95.31 -4.78 48.02
CA LYS A 621 -93.84 -4.76 48.06
C LYS A 621 -93.39 -5.20 49.46
N GLU A 622 -92.50 -6.19 49.56
CA GLU A 622 -91.33 -6.07 50.44
C GLU A 622 -90.21 -7.07 50.10
N LYS A 623 -89.11 -7.04 50.87
CA LYS A 623 -87.81 -7.66 50.54
C LYS A 623 -87.38 -8.74 51.54
N CYS A 624 -86.41 -9.54 51.07
CA CYS A 624 -85.38 -10.25 51.84
C CYS A 624 -85.74 -11.55 52.60
N LEU A 625 -84.87 -12.55 52.39
CA LEU A 625 -84.03 -13.26 53.38
C LEU A 625 -84.67 -13.66 54.74
N GLU A 626 -84.47 -14.86 55.30
CA GLU A 626 -83.53 -15.95 54.93
C GLU A 626 -83.91 -17.30 55.59
N ASN A 627 -83.28 -18.38 55.13
CA ASN A 627 -82.87 -19.57 55.91
C ASN A 627 -83.89 -20.44 56.69
N ARG A 628 -84.04 -21.68 56.16
CA ARG A 628 -83.49 -22.93 56.74
C ARG A 628 -84.39 -23.85 57.61
N ALA A 629 -84.89 -24.88 56.91
CA ALA A 629 -84.85 -26.33 57.24
C ALA A 629 -85.56 -26.91 58.49
N GLU A 630 -86.48 -27.85 58.22
CA GLU A 630 -86.51 -29.26 58.72
C GLU A 630 -87.58 -30.02 57.89
N LYS A 631 -87.48 -31.25 57.35
CA LYS A 631 -86.54 -32.41 57.37
C LYS A 631 -87.01 -33.65 58.15
N GLN A 632 -87.94 -34.40 57.55
CA GLN A 632 -88.01 -35.88 57.60
C GLN A 632 -88.67 -36.36 56.29
N GLU A 633 -88.57 -37.59 55.79
CA GLU A 633 -88.30 -38.92 56.35
C GLU A 633 -87.75 -39.82 55.19
N ARG A 634 -86.94 -40.89 55.28
CA ARG A 634 -85.97 -41.56 56.19
C ARG A 634 -85.63 -42.91 55.51
N VAL A 635 -84.78 -43.76 56.13
CA VAL A 635 -84.32 -45.09 55.61
C VAL A 635 -83.24 -44.92 54.52
N HIS A 636 -82.38 -45.90 54.18
CA HIS A 636 -81.32 -46.67 54.90
C HIS A 636 -80.69 -47.65 53.87
N LEU A 637 -79.43 -48.13 53.91
CA LEU A 637 -78.21 -47.90 54.71
C LEU A 637 -76.99 -48.23 53.77
N ASP A 638 -75.79 -48.80 54.04
CA ASP A 638 -75.02 -49.38 55.17
C ASP A 638 -73.47 -49.23 54.85
N PRO A 639 -72.47 -49.59 55.69
CA PRO A 639 -71.31 -48.68 55.89
C PRO A 639 -69.87 -49.28 55.98
N LEU A 640 -68.90 -48.37 56.22
CA LEU A 640 -67.64 -48.47 57.03
C LEU A 640 -66.25 -48.38 56.33
N LEU A 641 -65.49 -47.34 56.74
CA LEU A 641 -64.02 -47.29 57.04
C LEU A 641 -62.99 -47.40 55.86
N SER A 642 -61.83 -46.71 55.84
CA SER A 642 -61.25 -45.65 56.69
C SER A 642 -60.09 -44.90 55.99
N ALA A 643 -59.60 -43.81 56.60
CA ALA A 643 -58.28 -43.13 56.43
C ALA A 643 -57.93 -42.34 55.13
N ALA A 644 -58.12 -41.01 55.22
CA ALA A 644 -57.12 -39.91 55.16
C ALA A 644 -55.79 -40.05 54.35
N PRO A 645 -55.15 -38.94 53.88
CA PRO A 645 -55.34 -37.53 54.27
C PRO A 645 -55.77 -36.59 53.12
N SER A 646 -55.54 -35.27 53.28
CA SER A 646 -56.31 -34.18 52.66
C SER A 646 -55.41 -33.04 52.08
N PRO A 647 -55.86 -31.78 51.82
CA PRO A 647 -55.64 -31.10 50.52
C PRO A 647 -54.83 -29.77 50.74
N PRO A 648 -55.08 -28.54 50.21
CA PRO A 648 -56.03 -28.07 49.18
C PRO A 648 -55.58 -26.92 48.23
N THR A 649 -56.46 -26.61 47.25
CA THR A 649 -56.89 -25.29 46.68
C THR A 649 -55.91 -24.08 46.63
N SER A 650 -56.00 -23.16 45.65
CA SER A 650 -57.19 -22.32 45.42
C SER A 650 -57.17 -21.47 44.15
N ASN A 651 -58.37 -21.20 43.60
CA ASN A 651 -58.59 -20.14 42.61
C ASN A 651 -58.62 -18.76 43.29
N THR A 652 -58.21 -17.68 42.61
CA THR A 652 -58.60 -16.30 42.97
C THR A 652 -58.53 -15.39 41.74
N THR A 653 -59.64 -14.73 41.42
CA THR A 653 -59.72 -13.63 40.45
C THR A 653 -59.41 -12.28 41.11
N VAL A 654 -58.34 -11.59 40.71
CA VAL A 654 -58.18 -10.14 40.87
C VAL A 654 -57.51 -9.58 39.61
N THR A 655 -57.94 -8.38 39.21
CA THR A 655 -57.39 -7.58 38.10
C THR A 655 -55.87 -7.39 38.20
N ASN A 656 -55.15 -7.54 37.08
CA ASN A 656 -53.83 -6.93 36.92
C ASN A 656 -53.59 -6.48 35.48
N THR A 657 -53.10 -5.25 35.30
CA THR A 657 -52.81 -4.66 33.98
C THR A 657 -51.34 -4.90 33.63
N ALA A 658 -51.04 -6.06 33.03
CA ALA A 658 -49.66 -6.51 32.78
C ALA A 658 -49.38 -7.05 31.37
N ASP A 659 -50.40 -7.40 30.58
CA ASP A 659 -50.28 -8.15 29.32
C ASP A 659 -49.85 -7.29 28.11
N LEU A 660 -48.81 -6.47 28.30
CA LEU A 660 -48.07 -5.77 27.24
C LEU A 660 -46.55 -6.03 27.32
N ASN A 661 -46.12 -7.02 28.10
CA ASN A 661 -44.71 -7.36 28.32
C ASN A 661 -44.28 -8.68 27.66
N ASP A 662 -45.21 -9.41 27.04
CA ASP A 662 -45.01 -10.73 26.42
C ASP A 662 -44.58 -10.66 24.95
N SER A 663 -44.23 -9.47 24.46
CA SER A 663 -43.58 -9.22 23.16
C SER A 663 -42.13 -9.74 23.06
N ARG A 664 -41.79 -10.74 23.87
CA ARG A 664 -40.40 -11.13 24.19
C ARG A 664 -40.11 -12.61 23.92
N GLU A 665 -41.10 -13.40 23.49
CA GLU A 665 -40.88 -14.75 22.96
C GLU A 665 -40.36 -14.65 21.51
N ILE A 666 -39.08 -14.28 21.39
CA ILE A 666 -38.36 -14.28 20.12
C ILE A 666 -38.25 -15.73 19.64
N ASN A 667 -38.76 -16.03 18.45
CA ASN A 667 -38.60 -17.35 17.85
C ASN A 667 -37.09 -17.66 17.69
N PHE A 668 -36.59 -18.58 18.50
CA PHE A 668 -35.17 -18.96 18.54
C PHE A 668 -34.67 -19.56 17.22
N GLU A 669 -35.52 -20.16 16.39
CA GLU A 669 -35.16 -20.66 15.07
C GLU A 669 -34.95 -19.51 14.08
N TYR A 670 -35.83 -18.50 14.11
CA TYR A 670 -35.67 -17.30 13.30
C TYR A 670 -34.44 -16.49 13.73
N LEU A 671 -34.23 -16.31 15.05
CA LEU A 671 -33.01 -15.69 15.58
C LEU A 671 -31.75 -16.45 15.16
N LYS A 672 -31.75 -17.78 15.29
CA LYS A 672 -30.65 -18.65 14.84
C LYS A 672 -30.38 -18.49 13.35
N HIS A 673 -31.42 -18.43 12.51
CA HIS A 673 -31.26 -18.21 11.07
C HIS A 673 -30.66 -16.82 10.78
N VAL A 674 -31.18 -15.75 11.39
CA VAL A 674 -30.70 -14.39 11.14
C VAL A 674 -29.25 -14.19 11.64
N VAL A 675 -28.89 -14.72 12.81
CA VAL A 675 -27.52 -14.67 13.33
C VAL A 675 -26.57 -15.52 12.47
N LEU A 676 -26.95 -16.74 12.10
CA LEU A 676 -26.13 -17.58 11.22
C LEU A 676 -25.90 -16.91 9.86
N LYS A 677 -26.96 -16.34 9.28
CA LYS A 677 -26.89 -15.60 8.01
C LYS A 677 -26.03 -14.34 8.12
N PHE A 678 -26.15 -13.57 9.20
CA PHE A 678 -25.28 -12.42 9.47
C PHE A 678 -23.80 -12.83 9.54
N MET A 679 -23.49 -13.97 10.17
CA MET A 679 -22.11 -14.48 10.26
C MET A 679 -21.59 -15.12 8.96
N SER A 680 -22.45 -15.59 8.06
CA SER A 680 -22.06 -16.26 6.81
C SER A 680 -22.19 -15.39 5.55
N SER A 681 -22.81 -14.22 5.64
CA SER A 681 -22.99 -13.27 4.54
C SER A 681 -21.70 -12.47 4.27
N ARG A 682 -21.61 -11.90 3.06
CA ARG A 682 -20.54 -10.94 2.72
C ARG A 682 -20.71 -9.66 3.53
N GLU A 683 -19.64 -8.91 3.78
CA GLU A 683 -19.65 -7.68 4.59
C GLU A 683 -20.79 -6.71 4.21
N ALA A 684 -21.00 -6.46 2.92
CA ALA A 684 -22.06 -5.55 2.43
C ALA A 684 -23.49 -6.08 2.65
N GLU A 685 -23.68 -7.40 2.71
CA GLU A 685 -24.97 -8.05 3.01
C GLU A 685 -25.21 -8.11 4.53
N ALA A 686 -24.15 -8.42 5.29
CA ALA A 686 -24.16 -8.39 6.75
C ALA A 686 -24.51 -6.99 7.28
N TYR A 687 -24.00 -5.93 6.63
CA TYR A 687 -24.34 -4.54 6.97
C TYR A 687 -25.85 -4.25 6.90
N GLN A 688 -26.56 -4.81 5.90
CA GLN A 688 -28.02 -4.69 5.79
C GLN A 688 -28.76 -5.47 6.89
N LEU A 689 -28.17 -6.57 7.36
CA LEU A 689 -28.72 -7.42 8.41
C LEU A 689 -28.49 -6.86 9.83
N ILE A 690 -27.59 -5.90 10.05
CA ILE A 690 -27.31 -5.28 11.36
C ILE A 690 -28.62 -4.90 12.09
N ARG A 691 -29.53 -4.20 11.40
CA ARG A 691 -30.78 -3.70 11.99
C ARG A 691 -31.76 -4.83 12.36
N ALA A 692 -31.72 -5.96 11.65
CA ALA A 692 -32.51 -7.14 11.99
C ALA A 692 -31.92 -7.88 13.20
N VAL A 693 -30.59 -8.03 13.25
CA VAL A 693 -29.88 -8.63 14.40
C VAL A 693 -30.08 -7.78 15.66
N SER A 694 -29.96 -6.45 15.54
CA SER A 694 -30.17 -5.47 16.61
C SER A 694 -31.55 -5.61 17.26
N VAL A 695 -32.63 -5.61 16.47
CA VAL A 695 -34.00 -5.78 16.97
C VAL A 695 -34.23 -7.16 17.58
N LEU A 696 -33.64 -8.23 17.02
CA LEU A 696 -33.86 -9.60 17.50
C LEU A 696 -33.02 -9.96 18.74
N LEU A 697 -31.85 -9.34 18.93
CA LEU A 697 -31.02 -9.51 20.13
C LEU A 697 -31.23 -8.43 21.19
N ASN A 698 -32.04 -7.40 20.90
CA ASN A 698 -32.26 -6.22 21.74
C ASN A 698 -30.95 -5.46 22.03
N PHE A 699 -30.12 -5.27 21.00
CA PHE A 699 -28.93 -4.45 21.10
C PHE A 699 -29.27 -3.00 21.43
N THR A 700 -28.38 -2.33 22.17
CA THR A 700 -28.44 -0.88 22.34
C THR A 700 -27.98 -0.17 21.06
N GLN A 701 -28.24 1.13 20.95
CA GLN A 701 -27.81 1.90 19.78
C GLN A 701 -26.28 1.91 19.64
N GLU A 702 -25.57 1.93 20.76
CA GLU A 702 -24.11 1.85 20.83
C GLU A 702 -23.57 0.48 20.36
N GLU A 703 -24.27 -0.62 20.69
CA GLU A 703 -23.95 -1.97 20.21
C GLU A 703 -24.23 -2.13 18.70
N GLU A 704 -25.33 -1.54 18.20
CA GLU A 704 -25.64 -1.50 16.76
C GLU A 704 -24.58 -0.69 15.98
N ASP A 705 -24.20 0.48 16.48
CA ASP A 705 -23.20 1.35 15.83
C ASP A 705 -21.78 0.79 15.92
N MET A 706 -21.44 0.01 16.96
CA MET A 706 -20.19 -0.75 17.04
C MET A 706 -20.09 -1.79 15.91
N LEU A 707 -21.20 -2.45 15.56
CA LEU A 707 -21.25 -3.41 14.45
C LEU A 707 -21.14 -2.73 13.09
N LYS A 708 -21.76 -1.55 12.91
CA LYS A 708 -21.61 -0.73 11.68
C LYS A 708 -20.14 -0.35 11.47
N GLN A 709 -19.51 0.27 12.47
CA GLN A 709 -18.11 0.69 12.41
C GLN A 709 -17.16 -0.49 12.17
N THR A 710 -17.46 -1.68 12.74
CA THR A 710 -16.66 -2.89 12.52
C THR A 710 -16.77 -3.43 11.09
N LEU A 711 -17.96 -3.34 10.46
CA LEU A 711 -18.18 -3.75 9.08
C LEU A 711 -17.67 -2.71 8.07
N GLU A 712 -17.84 -1.41 8.34
CA GLU A 712 -17.26 -0.32 7.57
C GLU A 712 -15.73 -0.37 7.56
N TYR A 713 -15.10 -0.62 8.72
CA TYR A 713 -13.67 -0.88 8.81
C TYR A 713 -13.23 -2.06 7.92
N LYS A 714 -13.96 -3.18 7.94
CA LYS A 714 -13.67 -4.34 7.07
C LYS A 714 -13.83 -4.04 5.58
N MET A 715 -14.69 -3.09 5.20
CA MET A 715 -14.86 -2.66 3.80
C MET A 715 -13.85 -1.59 3.37
N SER A 716 -13.15 -0.95 4.31
CA SER A 716 -12.23 0.16 4.03
C SER A 716 -10.77 -0.28 3.95
N TRP A 717 -10.08 0.12 2.88
CA TRP A 717 -8.64 -0.11 2.72
C TRP A 717 -7.79 0.71 3.71
N PHE A 718 -8.31 1.86 4.17
CA PHE A 718 -7.55 2.87 4.94
C PHE A 718 -8.10 3.14 6.35
N GLY A 719 -9.06 2.33 6.83
CA GLY A 719 -9.59 2.48 8.18
C GLY A 719 -8.60 2.04 9.27
N SER A 720 -8.67 2.66 10.44
CA SER A 720 -8.12 2.08 11.67
C SER A 720 -9.18 1.17 12.31
N LYS A 721 -8.72 0.08 12.96
CA LYS A 721 -9.65 -0.88 13.60
C LYS A 721 -10.39 -0.18 14.75
N PRO A 722 -11.73 -0.20 14.81
CA PRO A 722 -12.48 0.45 15.89
C PRO A 722 -12.10 -0.16 17.24
N SER A 723 -11.88 0.70 18.24
CA SER A 723 -11.55 0.27 19.59
C SER A 723 -12.81 -0.32 20.26
N PRO A 724 -12.72 -1.48 20.94
CA PRO A 724 -13.85 -2.02 21.68
C PRO A 724 -14.11 -1.16 22.91
N LYS A 725 -15.08 -0.24 22.83
CA LYS A 725 -15.56 0.54 23.98
C LYS A 725 -16.27 -0.39 24.98
N GLY A 726 -15.48 -0.94 25.90
CA GLY A 726 -15.94 -1.77 27.01
C GLY A 726 -15.75 -3.27 26.81
N ILE A 727 -15.52 -3.96 27.92
CA ILE A 727 -15.55 -5.42 27.99
C ILE A 727 -17.02 -5.86 27.93
N ILE A 728 -17.41 -6.61 26.90
CA ILE A 728 -18.72 -7.28 26.84
C ILE A 728 -18.77 -8.30 27.97
N ARG A 729 -19.34 -7.88 29.10
CA ARG A 729 -19.57 -8.72 30.27
C ARG A 729 -20.86 -9.51 30.01
N PRO A 730 -20.84 -10.85 29.94
CA PRO A 730 -22.05 -11.61 29.63
C PRO A 730 -23.19 -11.28 30.60
N SER A 731 -24.38 -11.03 30.07
CA SER A 731 -25.57 -10.71 30.87
C SER A 731 -26.04 -11.94 31.64
N ILE A 732 -25.45 -12.18 32.82
CA ILE A 732 -25.79 -13.32 33.70
C ILE A 732 -27.15 -13.07 34.39
N SER A 733 -28.22 -13.08 33.61
CA SER A 733 -29.62 -13.06 34.06
C SER A 733 -30.03 -14.43 34.62
N GLY A 734 -29.27 -14.93 35.59
CA GLY A 734 -29.46 -16.24 36.19
C GLY A 734 -29.16 -16.21 37.69
N SER A 735 -30.11 -16.65 38.50
CA SER A 735 -29.93 -16.79 39.95
C SER A 735 -28.83 -17.80 40.27
N SER A 736 -27.93 -17.44 41.19
CA SER A 736 -26.88 -18.33 41.70
C SER A 736 -27.47 -19.67 42.15
N THR A 737 -27.21 -20.73 41.39
CA THR A 737 -27.61 -22.10 41.74
C THR A 737 -26.46 -22.72 42.51
N HIS A 738 -26.67 -22.94 43.80
CA HIS A 738 -25.66 -23.48 44.71
C HIS A 738 -25.42 -24.97 44.40
N TRP A 739 -24.23 -25.30 43.88
CA TRP A 739 -23.76 -26.67 43.75
C TRP A 739 -22.64 -26.94 44.77
N SER A 740 -22.56 -28.20 45.21
CA SER A 740 -21.60 -28.71 46.20
C SER A 740 -20.61 -29.67 45.56
#